data_AF-A0A384J7W3-F1
#
_entry.id   AF-A0A384J7W3-F1
#
_cell.length_a   1.000
_cell.length_b   1.000
_cell.length_c   1.000
_cell.angle_alpha   90.00
_cell.angle_beta   90.00
_cell.angle_gamma   90.00
#
_symmetry.space_group_name_H-M   'P 1'
#
loop_
_entity.id
_entity.type
_entity.pdbx_description
1 polymer ?
#
loop_
_entity_poly.entity_id
_entity_poly.type
_entity_poly.pdbx_seq_one_letter_code
_entity_poly.pdbx_strand_id
1 'polypeptide(L)'
;MSQYSYSTDPLDSDSIRLLGLMPDKDLTSPIHCRLHDYSLRESDRGIHLYEALSYVWGSLENLKVVYVNNRSLSVTANLYAALLHLRDRNFERIIWVDSICINQEDNTEKSHQIQLMAKIFGLANRVIVYLGEATDDSDQALESIRVAAEDESAEDESVESESAEDESVESESAEGDFVEAESVEVESTRGESPEAESEGINGTSQRGILELLKRPWFQRIWVLQEVGFAQQILIMCGSASIDGHTFSIGFGQLFYKNHSELPNLIRPVIYLIRGAIFRPKYAIRSSGALSLGELIDMYHTRMATKLHDKIYALLSMSFDTSNVAGLSPDYRVTWTTLLERLVKFVLFKDVSVKAWEDKEIVLIESKGYVIGHVFSIDADSTRYDRQYVSIVSNNQSEFDNKEHTTRWLLHASAKPIRQGDLVCLLQGASKPSIIRAYKDHFSIIVIAVTLQDKIQKKGEWFKSLRPLLSMKGFSRDFLLIWNWEKGPESLQGQVEDEDITERYTSMLEYPKMDTNKTVNSINVALALGDTRNYEKAKNILQIQVANYEGVLERESLDMLALKESLAWIYREKNKQMLAENLFLQVIETRKGFQGINHRATLSSMARLGLVYMLAELSPQNHRKFITRLSNQIENNDQISEEDMIKVGNLSSHKMMKLLLELKRDNVEVTEEVVKAVASNYYGESIMKLILEKRGEEIIITEEALKAIASNEYAGEDIMELILEKREEIIITEEVLKAAASNHSGGKILELILEKREEIIITEKVLKAAANNYYGEKILELILKKRGEVIITEEVLNAAAHNYNGGKILELILEKREEIIITEKVLEAAASNYNGEKILELILKKRGEVIITEEVLKAAVSTCYGESTMKLILEKRGEVIITEEVLKAAAGNGYYGKGIIELILKKREEVIITEEVLKAAAGNGYHGKEIIELILKKREEVIITEEVLKAARRNERLGQEGMRLLLEHQAKHTIILEEGVKTATTDE
;
A
#
# COMPACT_ATOMS: atom_id res chain seq x y z
N MET A 1 59.35 -31.78 43.93
CA MET A 1 59.82 -30.87 42.87
C MET A 1 59.04 -29.57 42.97
N SER A 2 59.63 -28.42 42.68
CA SER A 2 58.94 -27.13 42.76
C SER A 2 57.90 -26.99 41.64
N GLN A 3 56.73 -26.45 41.97
CA GLN A 3 55.69 -26.08 41.01
C GLN A 3 56.17 -24.94 40.11
N TYR A 4 55.77 -24.94 38.83
CA TYR A 4 56.04 -23.83 37.92
C TYR A 4 55.26 -22.58 38.35
N SER A 5 55.89 -21.41 38.25
CA SER A 5 55.30 -20.11 38.52
C SER A 5 55.72 -19.14 37.42
N TYR A 6 54.76 -18.38 36.89
CA TYR A 6 55.03 -17.35 35.88
C TYR A 6 55.90 -16.22 36.44
N SER A 7 56.62 -15.52 35.55
CA SER A 7 57.34 -14.30 35.93
C SER A 7 56.35 -13.22 36.40
N THR A 8 56.74 -12.44 37.39
CA THR A 8 55.96 -11.28 37.86
C THR A 8 56.13 -10.06 36.95
N ASP A 9 57.11 -10.08 36.05
CA ASP A 9 57.34 -9.00 35.10
C ASP A 9 56.27 -9.06 33.99
N PRO A 10 55.58 -7.94 33.69
CA PRO A 10 54.57 -7.91 32.65
C PRO A 10 55.19 -8.13 31.28
N LEU A 11 54.49 -8.87 30.42
CA LEU A 11 54.86 -8.97 29.00
C LEU A 11 54.69 -7.60 28.32
N ASP A 12 55.58 -7.29 27.37
CA ASP A 12 55.40 -6.15 26.47
C ASP A 12 54.08 -6.26 25.68
N SER A 13 53.56 -5.12 25.21
CA SER A 13 52.24 -5.02 24.57
C SER A 13 52.02 -5.85 23.29
N ASP A 14 53.10 -6.34 22.67
CA ASP A 14 53.11 -7.17 21.46
C ASP A 14 53.83 -8.50 21.68
N SER A 15 54.04 -8.90 22.94
CA SER A 15 54.78 -10.11 23.28
C SER A 15 53.85 -11.20 23.81
N ILE A 16 54.18 -12.44 23.46
CA ILE A 16 53.50 -13.66 23.88
C ILE A 16 54.53 -14.64 24.45
N ARG A 17 54.08 -15.71 25.10
CA ARG A 17 54.96 -16.83 25.46
C ARG A 17 54.79 -17.98 24.47
N LEU A 18 55.88 -18.66 24.12
CA LEU A 18 55.87 -19.84 23.27
C LEU A 18 56.40 -21.06 24.02
N LEU A 19 55.74 -22.20 23.82
CA LEU A 19 56.10 -23.49 24.39
C LEU A 19 56.98 -24.27 23.42
N GLY A 20 58.25 -24.43 23.75
CA GLY A 20 59.14 -25.40 23.10
C GLY A 20 58.88 -26.79 23.68
N LEU A 21 58.24 -27.67 22.91
CA LEU A 21 57.99 -29.07 23.24
C LEU A 21 59.22 -29.91 22.88
N MET A 22 59.86 -30.53 23.88
CA MET A 22 61.13 -31.24 23.70
C MET A 22 60.92 -32.64 23.09
N PRO A 23 61.78 -33.05 22.15
CA PRO A 23 61.68 -34.37 21.52
C PRO A 23 62.09 -35.49 22.48
N ASP A 24 61.56 -36.69 22.25
CA ASP A 24 62.03 -37.92 22.90
C ASP A 24 61.72 -39.14 22.04
N LYS A 25 62.64 -40.11 22.05
CA LYS A 25 62.48 -41.36 21.30
C LYS A 25 61.42 -42.26 21.91
N ASP A 26 61.23 -42.17 23.22
CA ASP A 26 60.24 -42.92 23.97
C ASP A 26 59.02 -42.04 24.27
N LEU A 27 57.89 -42.36 23.63
CA LEU A 27 56.63 -41.64 23.83
C LEU A 27 56.03 -41.84 25.23
N THR A 28 56.49 -42.85 25.99
CA THR A 28 56.05 -43.05 27.38
C THR A 28 56.84 -42.19 28.38
N SER A 29 57.96 -41.60 27.94
CA SER A 29 58.77 -40.73 28.78
C SER A 29 58.07 -39.41 29.08
N PRO A 30 58.27 -38.80 30.27
CA PRO A 30 57.60 -37.57 30.66
C PRO A 30 57.76 -36.44 29.64
N ILE A 31 56.72 -35.62 29.48
CA ILE A 31 56.74 -34.47 28.58
C ILE A 31 57.53 -33.33 29.22
N HIS A 32 58.64 -32.95 28.57
CA HIS A 32 59.46 -31.80 28.94
C HIS A 32 59.24 -30.65 27.96
N CYS A 33 59.10 -29.43 28.50
CA CYS A 33 58.88 -28.22 27.73
C CYS A 33 59.74 -27.06 28.22
N ARG A 34 59.92 -26.06 27.36
CA ARG A 34 60.51 -24.75 27.69
C ARG A 34 59.53 -23.64 27.37
N LEU A 35 59.42 -22.64 28.23
CA LEU A 35 58.61 -21.46 27.98
C LEU A 35 59.52 -20.24 27.81
N HIS A 36 59.35 -19.48 26.73
CA HIS A 36 60.12 -18.26 26.45
C HIS A 36 59.24 -17.16 25.88
N ASP A 37 59.62 -15.91 26.15
CA ASP A 37 58.93 -14.72 25.64
C ASP A 37 59.29 -14.49 24.16
N TYR A 38 58.31 -14.07 23.38
CA TYR A 38 58.40 -13.94 21.94
C TYR A 38 57.65 -12.70 21.46
N SER A 39 58.32 -11.86 20.66
CA SER A 39 57.70 -10.64 20.12
C SER A 39 56.99 -10.91 18.81
N LEU A 40 55.74 -10.45 18.70
CA LEU A 40 54.93 -10.46 17.48
C LEU A 40 55.12 -9.19 16.64
N ARG A 41 56.17 -8.40 16.88
CA ARG A 41 56.53 -7.27 16.00
C ARG A 41 57.10 -7.82 14.69
N GLU A 42 56.87 -7.08 13.59
CA GLU A 42 57.33 -7.49 12.25
C GLU A 42 58.81 -7.84 12.27
N SER A 43 59.13 -9.08 11.90
CA SER A 43 60.48 -9.46 11.53
C SER A 43 60.67 -9.16 10.05
N ASP A 44 61.88 -8.75 9.65
CA ASP A 44 62.26 -8.41 8.26
C ASP A 44 62.00 -9.54 7.20
N ARG A 45 61.47 -10.70 7.62
CA ARG A 45 61.22 -11.89 6.79
C ARG A 45 59.79 -12.43 6.82
N GLY A 46 58.85 -11.79 7.51
CA GLY A 46 57.40 -11.99 7.30
C GLY A 46 56.76 -13.33 7.70
N ILE A 47 57.47 -14.27 8.33
CA ILE A 47 56.89 -15.56 8.79
C ILE A 47 57.37 -15.88 10.21
N HIS A 48 56.43 -16.00 11.17
CA HIS A 48 56.73 -16.49 12.51
C HIS A 48 56.72 -18.02 12.50
N LEU A 49 57.74 -18.65 13.10
CA LEU A 49 58.00 -20.11 12.99
C LEU A 49 57.31 -20.95 14.07
N TYR A 50 56.26 -20.43 14.73
CA TYR A 50 55.50 -21.18 15.71
C TYR A 50 54.17 -21.69 15.16
N GLU A 51 53.65 -22.74 15.77
CA GLU A 51 52.31 -23.26 15.49
C GLU A 51 51.36 -22.90 16.64
N ALA A 52 50.07 -22.77 16.38
CA ALA A 52 49.08 -22.48 17.42
C ALA A 52 48.14 -23.68 17.62
N LEU A 53 47.91 -24.08 18.86
CA LEU A 53 47.02 -25.19 19.20
C LEU A 53 45.60 -24.68 19.47
N SER A 54 44.65 -25.16 18.68
CA SER A 54 43.21 -24.98 18.85
C SER A 54 42.62 -26.30 19.37
N TYR A 55 42.19 -26.33 20.63
CA TYR A 55 41.73 -27.56 21.29
C TYR A 55 40.75 -27.25 22.42
N VAL A 56 39.93 -28.22 22.81
CA VAL A 56 39.03 -28.10 23.98
C VAL A 56 39.84 -28.36 25.25
N TRP A 57 39.75 -27.48 26.25
CA TRP A 57 40.51 -27.68 27.49
C TRP A 57 40.18 -29.00 28.19
N GLY A 58 38.91 -29.39 28.24
CA GLY A 58 38.46 -30.63 28.88
C GLY A 58 38.29 -30.49 30.40
N SER A 59 38.10 -31.64 31.08
CA SER A 59 37.83 -31.67 32.52
C SER A 59 39.07 -31.36 33.38
N LEU A 60 38.86 -30.67 34.50
CA LEU A 60 39.86 -30.40 35.53
C LEU A 60 40.00 -31.55 36.55
N GLU A 61 39.19 -32.60 36.44
CA GLU A 61 39.16 -33.71 37.42
C GLU A 61 40.35 -34.68 37.30
N ASN A 62 40.99 -34.75 36.12
CA ASN A 62 42.09 -35.68 35.84
C ASN A 62 43.29 -34.95 35.23
N LEU A 63 43.90 -34.08 36.04
CA LEU A 63 45.09 -33.34 35.62
C LEU A 63 46.30 -34.27 35.46
N LYS A 64 47.09 -34.02 34.42
CA LYS A 64 48.37 -34.66 34.14
C LYS A 64 49.50 -33.66 34.35
N VAL A 65 50.70 -34.16 34.62
CA VAL A 65 51.86 -33.31 34.90
C VAL A 65 52.78 -33.26 33.69
N VAL A 66 53.16 -32.05 33.30
CA VAL A 66 54.26 -31.79 32.35
C VAL A 66 55.36 -30.99 33.05
N TYR A 67 56.58 -31.01 32.51
CA TYR A 67 57.72 -30.32 33.11
C TYR A 67 58.13 -29.10 32.28
N VAL A 68 57.76 -27.91 32.71
CA VAL A 68 58.11 -26.64 32.07
C VAL A 68 59.31 -26.02 32.77
N ASN A 69 60.41 -25.77 32.06
CA ASN A 69 61.66 -25.26 32.64
C ASN A 69 62.12 -26.06 33.88
N ASN A 70 61.99 -27.40 33.81
CA ASN A 70 62.27 -28.37 34.89
C ASN A 70 61.40 -28.26 36.15
N ARG A 71 60.25 -27.57 36.07
CA ARG A 71 59.26 -27.47 37.15
C ARG A 71 57.95 -28.12 36.73
N SER A 72 57.23 -28.71 37.69
CA SER A 72 55.96 -29.38 37.40
C SER A 72 54.85 -28.37 37.15
N LEU A 73 54.13 -28.53 36.05
CA LEU A 73 52.89 -27.80 35.72
C LEU A 73 51.77 -28.81 35.46
N SER A 74 50.62 -28.59 36.07
CA SER A 74 49.43 -29.43 35.87
C SER A 74 48.67 -28.95 34.63
N VAL A 75 48.35 -29.88 33.73
CA VAL A 75 47.58 -29.65 32.50
C VAL A 75 46.42 -30.64 32.44
N THR A 76 45.39 -30.34 31.64
CA THR A 76 44.27 -31.26 31.46
C THR A 76 44.68 -32.52 30.70
N ALA A 77 43.93 -33.61 30.87
CA ALA A 77 44.17 -34.85 30.14
C ALA A 77 44.12 -34.65 28.60
N ASN A 78 43.21 -33.81 28.11
CA ASN A 78 43.10 -33.55 26.67
C ASN A 78 44.33 -32.78 26.13
N LEU A 79 44.85 -31.81 26.88
CA LEU A 79 46.09 -31.13 26.48
C LEU A 79 47.29 -32.07 26.53
N TYR A 80 47.39 -32.91 27.56
CA TYR A 80 48.48 -33.90 27.66
C TYR A 80 48.48 -34.84 26.45
N ALA A 81 47.31 -35.35 26.07
CA ALA A 81 47.13 -36.18 24.88
C ALA A 81 47.54 -35.44 23.60
N ALA A 82 47.08 -34.19 23.41
CA ALA A 82 47.50 -33.35 22.29
C ALA A 82 49.03 -33.20 22.23
N LEU A 83 49.67 -32.81 23.34
CA LEU A 83 51.12 -32.64 23.41
C LEU A 83 51.86 -33.94 23.13
N LEU A 84 51.33 -35.10 23.57
CA LEU A 84 51.91 -36.40 23.30
C LEU A 84 51.91 -36.73 21.80
N HIS A 85 50.79 -36.55 21.11
CA HIS A 85 50.67 -36.78 19.66
C HIS A 85 51.46 -35.74 18.84
N LEU A 86 51.69 -34.56 19.39
CA LEU A 86 52.45 -33.48 18.75
C LEU A 86 53.96 -33.59 18.97
N ARG A 87 54.41 -34.38 19.95
CA ARG A 87 55.82 -34.56 20.31
C ARG A 87 56.55 -35.33 19.21
N ASP A 88 57.53 -34.67 18.60
CA ASP A 88 58.41 -35.32 17.63
C ASP A 88 59.50 -36.14 18.35
N ARG A 89 60.07 -37.14 17.66
CA ARG A 89 61.11 -38.00 18.24
C ARG A 89 62.50 -37.35 18.26
N ASN A 90 62.72 -36.39 17.36
CA ASN A 90 64.04 -35.87 17.04
C ASN A 90 64.12 -34.35 17.13
N PHE A 91 63.03 -33.63 16.89
CA PHE A 91 63.01 -32.17 16.78
C PHE A 91 62.19 -31.48 17.87
N GLU A 92 62.70 -30.36 18.37
CA GLU A 92 61.91 -29.45 19.20
C GLU A 92 60.81 -28.80 18.38
N ARG A 93 59.61 -28.73 18.94
CA ARG A 93 58.43 -28.15 18.29
C ARG A 93 57.97 -26.92 19.05
N ILE A 94 57.85 -25.77 18.37
CA ILE A 94 57.47 -24.50 19.00
C ILE A 94 55.97 -24.29 18.79
N ILE A 95 55.22 -24.30 19.89
CA ILE A 95 53.77 -24.24 19.87
C ILE A 95 53.27 -23.17 20.84
N TRP A 96 52.25 -22.43 20.45
CA TRP A 96 51.47 -21.58 21.34
C TRP A 96 50.25 -22.36 21.86
N VAL A 97 50.13 -22.44 23.18
CA VAL A 97 49.04 -23.14 23.88
C VAL A 97 48.46 -22.21 24.93
N ASP A 98 47.23 -21.76 24.76
CA ASP A 98 46.58 -20.74 25.60
C ASP A 98 46.67 -21.01 27.12
N SER A 99 46.39 -22.23 27.57
CA SER A 99 46.39 -22.61 28.98
C SER A 99 47.78 -22.63 29.64
N ILE A 100 48.86 -22.66 28.85
CA ILE A 100 50.25 -22.64 29.35
C ILE A 100 50.93 -21.31 29.05
N CYS A 101 50.71 -20.74 27.87
CA CYS A 101 51.39 -19.53 27.41
C CYS A 101 50.82 -18.25 28.07
N ILE A 102 49.53 -18.27 28.43
CA ILE A 102 48.87 -17.18 29.16
C ILE A 102 48.83 -17.53 30.65
N ASN A 103 49.19 -16.59 31.51
CA ASN A 103 48.96 -16.70 32.94
C ASN A 103 47.46 -16.58 33.24
N GLN A 104 46.79 -17.72 33.40
CA GLN A 104 45.33 -17.77 33.55
C GLN A 104 44.81 -17.14 34.86
N GLU A 105 45.69 -16.95 35.85
CA GLU A 105 45.36 -16.36 37.15
C GLU A 105 45.46 -14.82 37.17
N ASP A 106 46.12 -14.21 36.18
CA ASP A 106 46.19 -12.76 36.03
C ASP A 106 45.19 -12.26 34.98
N ASN A 107 44.08 -11.69 35.44
CA ASN A 107 43.05 -11.14 34.54
C ASN A 107 43.59 -9.99 33.65
N THR A 108 44.60 -9.24 34.08
CA THR A 108 45.19 -8.16 33.29
C THR A 108 45.97 -8.73 32.12
N GLU A 109 46.87 -9.69 32.39
CA GLU A 109 47.61 -10.40 31.34
C GLU A 109 46.64 -11.14 30.41
N LYS A 110 45.69 -11.88 30.98
CA LYS A 110 44.69 -12.62 30.22
C LYS A 110 43.88 -11.73 29.29
N SER A 111 43.31 -10.64 29.79
CA SER A 111 42.58 -9.66 28.97
C SER A 111 43.44 -9.08 27.84
N HIS A 112 44.72 -8.83 28.11
CA HIS A 112 45.65 -8.32 27.12
C HIS A 112 45.99 -9.37 26.05
N GLN A 113 46.35 -10.60 26.44
CA GLN A 113 46.67 -11.70 25.53
C GLN A 113 45.46 -12.11 24.68
N ILE A 114 44.23 -12.01 25.21
CA ILE A 114 43.01 -12.29 24.46
C ILE A 114 42.79 -11.28 23.32
N GLN A 115 43.16 -10.00 23.52
CA GLN A 115 43.13 -9.02 22.43
C GLN A 115 44.10 -9.38 21.31
N LEU A 116 45.17 -10.13 21.62
CA LEU A 116 46.15 -10.61 20.65
C LEU A 116 45.74 -11.93 19.95
N MET A 117 44.65 -12.60 20.35
CA MET A 117 44.24 -13.91 19.81
C MET A 117 44.24 -13.97 18.27
N ALA A 118 43.61 -13.00 17.62
CA ALA A 118 43.56 -12.92 16.16
C ALA A 118 44.95 -12.77 15.53
N LYS A 119 45.84 -11.99 16.15
CA LYS A 119 47.23 -11.83 15.72
C LYS A 119 48.02 -13.12 15.93
N ILE A 120 47.83 -13.79 17.06
CA ILE A 120 48.49 -15.05 17.40
C ILE A 120 48.13 -16.16 16.40
N PHE A 121 46.85 -16.36 16.10
CA PHE A 121 46.43 -17.39 15.14
C PHE A 121 46.72 -16.99 13.68
N GLY A 122 46.62 -15.69 13.35
CA GLY A 122 46.89 -15.18 12.01
C GLY A 122 48.36 -15.16 11.61
N LEU A 123 49.27 -15.05 12.58
CA LEU A 123 50.72 -15.08 12.38
C LEU A 123 51.34 -16.46 12.57
N ALA A 124 50.61 -17.42 13.13
CA ALA A 124 51.11 -18.79 13.27
C ALA A 124 51.39 -19.40 11.90
N ASN A 125 52.50 -20.13 11.78
CA ASN A 125 52.83 -20.88 10.56
C ASN A 125 51.73 -21.88 10.20
N ARG A 126 51.10 -22.48 11.23
CA ARG A 126 49.98 -23.39 11.11
C ARG A 126 49.17 -23.41 12.40
N VAL A 127 47.85 -23.56 12.24
CA VAL A 127 46.93 -23.82 13.35
C VAL A 127 46.60 -25.31 13.37
N ILE A 128 46.80 -25.92 14.53
CA ILE A 128 46.53 -27.33 14.76
C ILE A 128 45.22 -27.43 15.51
N VAL A 129 44.20 -27.99 14.87
CA VAL A 129 42.92 -28.29 15.48
C VAL A 129 42.98 -29.70 16.07
N TYR A 130 42.97 -29.83 17.38
CA TYR A 130 42.96 -31.13 18.05
C TYR A 130 41.56 -31.45 18.61
N LEU A 131 40.92 -32.45 18.02
CA LEU A 131 39.54 -32.86 18.31
C LEU A 131 39.44 -33.84 19.49
N GLY A 132 40.56 -34.23 20.11
CA GLY A 132 40.62 -35.25 21.17
C GLY A 132 41.18 -36.58 20.69
N GLU A 133 41.18 -37.58 21.56
CA GLU A 133 41.60 -38.96 21.23
C GLU A 133 40.68 -39.63 20.20
N ALA A 134 41.18 -40.67 19.55
CA ALA A 134 40.42 -41.49 18.63
C ALA A 134 39.34 -42.30 19.37
N THR A 135 38.07 -42.02 19.09
CA THR A 135 36.89 -42.70 19.68
C THR A 135 35.74 -42.68 18.67
N ASP A 136 34.76 -43.56 18.85
CA ASP A 136 33.50 -43.52 18.08
C ASP A 136 33.72 -43.55 16.56
N ASP A 137 34.67 -44.36 16.11
CA ASP A 137 35.07 -44.52 14.70
C ASP A 137 35.58 -43.22 14.04
N SER A 138 36.08 -42.27 14.83
CA SER A 138 36.57 -40.96 14.37
C SER A 138 37.68 -41.06 13.31
N ASP A 139 38.52 -42.09 13.39
CA ASP A 139 39.62 -42.27 12.45
C ASP A 139 39.10 -42.72 11.08
N GLN A 140 38.12 -43.63 11.05
CA GLN A 140 37.42 -43.99 9.82
C GLN A 140 36.58 -42.84 9.29
N ALA A 141 36.02 -41.99 10.17
CA ALA A 141 35.28 -40.80 9.78
C ALA A 141 36.17 -39.77 9.07
N LEU A 142 37.36 -39.48 9.60
CA LEU A 142 38.33 -38.60 8.95
C LEU A 142 38.80 -39.16 7.60
N GLU A 143 39.02 -40.47 7.52
CA GLU A 143 39.41 -41.11 6.26
C GLU A 143 38.27 -41.09 5.22
N SER A 144 37.03 -41.30 5.65
CA SER A 144 35.86 -41.21 4.76
C SER A 144 35.69 -39.80 4.20
N ILE A 145 35.93 -38.77 5.03
CA ILE A 145 35.95 -37.37 4.57
C ILE A 145 37.09 -37.13 3.59
N ARG A 146 38.28 -37.70 3.82
CA ARG A 146 39.42 -37.60 2.89
C ARG A 146 39.07 -38.20 1.53
N VAL A 147 38.59 -39.44 1.50
CA VAL A 147 38.23 -40.16 0.25
C VAL A 147 37.17 -39.36 -0.53
N ALA A 148 36.13 -38.87 0.14
CA ALA A 148 35.09 -38.07 -0.50
C ALA A 148 35.60 -36.75 -1.08
N ALA A 149 36.72 -36.22 -0.58
CA ALA A 149 37.33 -35.02 -1.13
C ALA A 149 38.17 -35.32 -2.40
N GLU A 150 38.64 -36.55 -2.56
CA GLU A 150 39.43 -36.99 -3.71
C GLU A 150 38.54 -37.26 -4.94
N ASP A 151 37.29 -37.69 -4.73
CA ASP A 151 36.30 -37.93 -5.80
C ASP A 151 35.92 -36.66 -6.59
N GLU A 152 35.99 -35.46 -5.98
CA GLU A 152 35.72 -34.17 -6.66
C GLU A 152 36.79 -33.85 -7.73
N SER A 153 38.02 -34.36 -7.57
CA SER A 153 39.11 -34.08 -8.51
C SER A 153 38.98 -34.80 -9.87
N ALA A 154 38.01 -35.70 -10.02
CA ALA A 154 37.80 -36.49 -11.23
C ALA A 154 36.69 -35.95 -12.17
N GLU A 155 35.82 -35.03 -11.71
CA GLU A 155 34.66 -34.57 -12.50
C GLU A 155 34.70 -33.08 -12.92
N ASP A 156 35.69 -32.29 -12.46
CA ASP A 156 35.68 -30.82 -12.60
C ASP A 156 36.76 -30.23 -13.54
N GLU A 157 36.97 -30.84 -14.73
CA GLU A 157 37.78 -30.23 -15.82
C GLU A 157 36.98 -29.28 -16.74
N SER A 158 35.74 -28.87 -16.41
CA SER A 158 34.90 -28.11 -17.37
C SER A 158 34.26 -26.79 -16.91
N VAL A 159 34.51 -26.26 -15.71
CA VAL A 159 33.93 -24.97 -15.30
C VAL A 159 34.92 -24.05 -14.56
N GLU A 160 36.02 -23.70 -15.21
CA GLU A 160 36.78 -22.50 -14.88
C GLU A 160 37.09 -21.67 -16.13
N SER A 161 36.06 -21.04 -16.71
CA SER A 161 36.23 -19.81 -17.48
C SER A 161 34.88 -19.11 -17.66
N GLU A 162 34.63 -18.05 -16.89
CA GLU A 162 33.91 -16.88 -17.40
C GLU A 162 34.03 -15.71 -16.40
N SER A 163 35.11 -14.96 -16.56
CA SER A 163 35.18 -13.56 -16.17
C SER A 163 35.75 -12.79 -17.35
N ALA A 164 34.89 -12.13 -18.12
CA ALA A 164 35.08 -10.88 -18.87
C ALA A 164 34.18 -10.85 -20.12
N GLU A 165 33.48 -9.72 -20.29
CA GLU A 165 32.81 -9.23 -21.51
C GLU A 165 31.50 -10.00 -21.87
N ASP A 166 30.36 -9.38 -22.13
CA ASP A 166 30.11 -8.39 -23.18
C ASP A 166 28.77 -7.62 -22.99
N GLU A 167 28.65 -6.51 -23.74
CA GLU A 167 27.59 -5.52 -23.79
C GLU A 167 26.34 -5.95 -24.61
N SER A 168 25.19 -5.36 -24.24
CA SER A 168 24.03 -5.01 -25.09
C SER A 168 23.23 -6.10 -25.83
N VAL A 169 21.91 -6.09 -25.65
CA VAL A 169 20.87 -5.99 -26.71
C VAL A 169 19.48 -5.90 -26.05
N GLU A 170 18.70 -4.91 -26.48
CA GLU A 170 17.25 -4.74 -26.23
C GLU A 170 16.42 -5.67 -27.13
N SER A 171 15.22 -6.07 -26.67
CA SER A 171 13.94 -6.32 -27.41
C SER A 171 13.14 -7.41 -26.68
N GLU A 172 11.99 -7.09 -26.09
CA GLU A 172 10.61 -7.02 -26.63
C GLU A 172 9.84 -8.34 -26.67
N SER A 173 8.72 -8.32 -25.93
CA SER A 173 7.41 -8.97 -26.15
C SER A 173 7.30 -10.46 -26.48
N ALA A 174 6.55 -11.18 -25.64
CA ALA A 174 5.42 -12.02 -26.09
C ALA A 174 4.43 -12.27 -24.95
N GLU A 175 3.17 -11.95 -25.24
CA GLU A 175 1.96 -12.38 -24.53
C GLU A 175 1.76 -13.91 -24.63
N GLY A 176 0.99 -14.50 -23.70
CA GLY A 176 0.58 -15.90 -23.84
C GLY A 176 -0.10 -16.49 -22.61
N ASP A 177 -1.37 -16.14 -22.43
CA ASP A 177 -2.51 -16.89 -21.86
C ASP A 177 -2.36 -17.89 -20.70
N PHE A 178 -3.13 -17.58 -19.66
CA PHE A 178 -3.68 -18.47 -18.65
C PHE A 178 -4.56 -19.56 -19.28
N VAL A 179 -4.35 -20.82 -18.85
CA VAL A 179 -5.41 -21.83 -18.85
C VAL A 179 -5.35 -22.60 -17.52
N GLU A 180 -6.46 -22.56 -16.79
CA GLU A 180 -6.76 -23.42 -15.63
C GLU A 180 -6.73 -24.90 -16.04
N ALA A 181 -6.18 -25.77 -15.20
CA ALA A 181 -6.50 -27.19 -15.27
C ALA A 181 -6.50 -27.84 -13.88
N GLU A 182 -7.61 -28.51 -13.64
CA GLU A 182 -8.06 -29.18 -12.43
C GLU A 182 -7.16 -30.31 -11.93
N SER A 183 -7.30 -30.55 -10.64
CA SER A 183 -6.94 -31.76 -9.91
C SER A 183 -7.43 -33.04 -10.58
N VAL A 184 -6.51 -33.98 -10.84
CA VAL A 184 -6.83 -35.40 -11.03
C VAL A 184 -5.84 -36.25 -10.25
N GLU A 185 -6.37 -36.97 -9.27
CA GLU A 185 -5.70 -38.08 -8.60
C GLU A 185 -5.46 -39.21 -9.61
N VAL A 186 -4.20 -39.63 -9.78
CA VAL A 186 -3.88 -40.88 -10.50
C VAL A 186 -2.86 -41.68 -9.70
N GLU A 187 -3.34 -42.81 -9.18
CA GLU A 187 -2.52 -43.93 -8.72
C GLU A 187 -1.58 -44.38 -9.85
N SER A 188 -0.26 -44.42 -9.59
CA SER A 188 0.71 -44.98 -10.52
C SER A 188 1.54 -46.06 -9.83
N THR A 189 1.15 -47.28 -10.11
CA THR A 189 1.90 -48.55 -10.15
C THR A 189 3.43 -48.46 -10.09
N ARG A 190 3.97 -49.26 -9.16
CA ARG A 190 5.38 -49.71 -9.07
C ARG A 190 5.89 -50.19 -10.43
N GLY A 191 6.84 -49.47 -10.99
CA GLY A 191 7.73 -49.93 -12.05
C GLY A 191 9.17 -49.83 -11.55
N GLU A 192 9.74 -50.98 -11.18
CA GLU A 192 11.15 -51.13 -10.86
C GLU A 192 11.99 -50.82 -12.12
N SER A 193 12.90 -49.86 -12.00
CA SER A 193 13.99 -49.59 -12.95
C SER A 193 15.31 -49.69 -12.18
N PRO A 194 16.41 -50.13 -12.82
CA PRO A 194 17.54 -50.70 -12.12
C PRO A 194 18.28 -49.64 -11.31
N GLU A 195 18.45 -49.91 -10.02
CA GLU A 195 19.37 -49.22 -9.13
C GLU A 195 20.78 -49.30 -9.76
N ALA A 196 21.25 -48.18 -10.31
CA ALA A 196 22.67 -47.97 -10.45
C ALA A 196 23.20 -47.72 -9.04
N GLU A 197 23.80 -48.76 -8.46
CA GLU A 197 24.58 -48.68 -7.22
C GLU A 197 25.73 -47.68 -7.42
N SER A 198 25.50 -46.39 -7.13
CA SER A 198 26.59 -45.54 -6.65
C SER A 198 26.92 -46.04 -5.25
N GLU A 199 28.16 -46.50 -5.02
CA GLU A 199 28.65 -46.96 -3.72
C GLU A 199 28.37 -45.91 -2.63
N GLY A 200 27.22 -46.04 -1.97
CA GLY A 200 26.79 -45.16 -0.91
C GLY A 200 27.65 -45.40 0.32
N ILE A 201 28.03 -44.30 0.98
CA ILE A 201 28.73 -44.30 2.27
C ILE A 201 28.09 -45.35 3.19
N ASN A 202 28.88 -46.35 3.61
CA ASN A 202 28.41 -47.42 4.49
C ASN A 202 27.79 -46.80 5.77
N GLY A 203 26.64 -47.30 6.25
CA GLY A 203 25.87 -46.67 7.33
C GLY A 203 26.64 -46.47 8.66
N THR A 204 27.73 -47.20 8.86
CA THR A 204 28.69 -47.04 9.96
C THR A 204 29.60 -45.81 9.80
N SER A 205 30.04 -45.47 8.59
CA SER A 205 30.89 -44.30 8.31
C SER A 205 30.13 -42.99 8.55
N GLN A 206 28.86 -42.94 8.15
CA GLN A 206 28.00 -41.77 8.38
C GLN A 206 27.79 -41.48 9.87
N ARG A 207 27.64 -42.52 10.71
CA ARG A 207 27.53 -42.38 12.17
C ARG A 207 28.82 -41.83 12.79
N GLY A 208 29.98 -42.36 12.39
CA GLY A 208 31.28 -41.89 12.89
C GLY A 208 31.53 -40.41 12.57
N ILE A 209 31.14 -39.96 11.36
CA ILE A 209 31.26 -38.54 10.99
C ILE A 209 30.30 -37.67 11.83
N LEU A 210 29.05 -38.11 12.05
CA LEU A 210 28.11 -37.37 12.90
C LEU A 210 28.62 -37.23 14.34
N GLU A 211 29.21 -38.27 14.93
CA GLU A 211 29.79 -38.21 16.28
C GLU A 211 31.05 -37.33 16.33
N LEU A 212 31.91 -37.39 15.31
CA LEU A 212 33.06 -36.48 15.17
C LEU A 212 32.62 -35.01 15.18
N LEU A 213 31.57 -34.70 14.42
CA LEU A 213 31.01 -33.36 14.26
C LEU A 213 30.27 -32.84 15.49
N LYS A 214 29.73 -33.73 16.33
CA LYS A 214 29.13 -33.38 17.63
C LYS A 214 30.17 -33.02 18.68
N ARG A 215 31.46 -33.30 18.46
CA ARG A 215 32.51 -33.05 19.45
C ARG A 215 32.52 -31.58 19.91
N PRO A 216 32.79 -31.31 21.20
CA PRO A 216 32.65 -29.97 21.78
C PRO A 216 33.44 -28.87 21.07
N TRP A 217 34.52 -29.21 20.38
CA TRP A 217 35.34 -28.26 19.63
C TRP A 217 34.49 -27.46 18.61
N PHE A 218 33.69 -28.13 17.78
CA PHE A 218 32.89 -27.48 16.73
C PHE A 218 31.86 -26.48 17.27
N GLN A 219 31.44 -26.65 18.53
CA GLN A 219 30.41 -25.86 19.17
C GLN A 219 30.95 -24.58 19.83
N ARG A 220 32.27 -24.47 20.05
CA ARG A 220 32.87 -23.34 20.76
C ARG A 220 32.89 -22.07 19.92
N ILE A 221 32.70 -20.93 20.58
CA ILE A 221 32.77 -19.63 19.90
C ILE A 221 34.20 -19.22 19.55
N TRP A 222 35.17 -19.50 20.41
CA TRP A 222 36.58 -19.17 20.19
C TRP A 222 37.15 -19.75 18.90
N VAL A 223 36.69 -20.93 18.51
CA VAL A 223 37.10 -21.61 17.27
C VAL A 223 36.95 -20.71 16.05
N LEU A 224 35.98 -19.79 16.03
CA LEU A 224 35.80 -18.85 14.92
C LEU A 224 37.02 -17.96 14.68
N GLN A 225 37.68 -17.45 15.72
CA GLN A 225 38.94 -16.72 15.55
C GLN A 225 40.10 -17.66 15.24
N GLU A 226 40.14 -18.79 15.94
CA GLU A 226 41.23 -19.77 15.83
C GLU A 226 41.40 -20.25 14.38
N VAL A 227 40.31 -20.59 13.71
CA VAL A 227 40.34 -21.00 12.30
C VAL A 227 40.04 -19.86 11.33
N GLY A 228 39.44 -18.76 11.76
CA GLY A 228 39.07 -17.61 10.93
C GLY A 228 40.26 -16.71 10.55
N PHE A 229 41.33 -16.74 11.34
CA PHE A 229 42.58 -16.02 11.04
C PHE A 229 43.69 -16.94 10.53
N ALA A 230 43.59 -18.26 10.76
CA ALA A 230 44.60 -19.23 10.37
C ALA A 230 44.91 -19.18 8.86
N GLN A 231 46.19 -19.22 8.49
CA GLN A 231 46.59 -19.33 7.07
C GLN A 231 46.66 -20.79 6.60
N GLN A 232 47.03 -21.69 7.51
CA GLN A 232 47.09 -23.13 7.28
C GLN A 232 46.49 -23.86 8.48
N ILE A 233 45.65 -24.86 8.24
CA ILE A 233 44.92 -25.60 9.27
C ILE A 233 45.19 -27.10 9.10
N LEU A 234 45.62 -27.75 10.18
CA LEU A 234 45.71 -29.21 10.26
C LEU A 234 44.74 -29.69 11.33
N ILE A 235 43.81 -30.57 10.94
CA ILE A 235 42.85 -31.17 11.87
C ILE A 235 43.39 -32.53 12.30
N MET A 236 43.42 -32.76 13.61
CA MET A 236 43.92 -33.98 14.24
C MET A 236 42.87 -34.59 15.16
N CYS A 237 42.77 -35.92 15.14
CA CYS A 237 42.01 -36.72 16.09
C CYS A 237 42.85 -37.95 16.46
N GLY A 238 43.26 -38.05 17.72
CA GLY A 238 44.32 -38.98 18.12
C GLY A 238 45.58 -38.75 17.27
N SER A 239 46.06 -39.82 16.63
CA SER A 239 47.17 -39.78 15.67
C SER A 239 46.75 -39.52 14.23
N ALA A 240 45.45 -39.61 13.90
CA ALA A 240 44.95 -39.34 12.55
C ALA A 240 44.95 -37.83 12.29
N SER A 241 45.25 -37.43 11.05
CA SER A 241 45.26 -36.01 10.66
C SER A 241 44.83 -35.78 9.23
N ILE A 242 44.22 -34.64 8.96
CA ILE A 242 43.74 -34.22 7.64
C ILE A 242 43.96 -32.72 7.45
N ASP A 243 44.27 -32.29 6.22
CA ASP A 243 44.33 -30.88 5.87
C ASP A 243 42.94 -30.23 5.96
N GLY A 244 42.87 -28.99 6.47
CA GLY A 244 41.61 -28.29 6.66
C GLY A 244 40.82 -28.07 5.37
N HIS A 245 41.50 -27.81 4.24
CA HIS A 245 40.84 -27.63 2.95
C HIS A 245 40.23 -28.94 2.45
N THR A 246 41.00 -30.03 2.50
CA THR A 246 40.53 -31.39 2.19
C THR A 246 39.33 -31.77 3.07
N PHE A 247 39.40 -31.51 4.38
CA PHE A 247 38.29 -31.74 5.29
C PHE A 247 37.02 -30.96 4.88
N SER A 248 37.18 -29.70 4.44
CA SER A 248 36.07 -28.83 4.06
C SER A 248 35.39 -29.26 2.76
N ILE A 249 36.17 -29.74 1.78
CA ILE A 249 35.66 -30.30 0.52
C ILE A 249 34.88 -31.59 0.80
N GLY A 250 35.52 -32.56 1.47
CA GLY A 250 34.90 -33.86 1.75
C GLY A 250 33.63 -33.73 2.59
N PHE A 251 33.63 -32.79 3.56
CA PHE A 251 32.41 -32.47 4.31
C PHE A 251 31.28 -31.98 3.40
N GLY A 252 31.57 -31.14 2.41
CA GLY A 252 30.58 -30.68 1.44
C GLY A 252 29.93 -31.85 0.72
N GLN A 253 30.75 -32.71 0.10
CA GLN A 253 30.27 -33.84 -0.71
C GLN A 253 29.35 -34.79 0.08
N LEU A 254 29.71 -35.09 1.33
CA LEU A 254 28.97 -36.05 2.16
C LEU A 254 27.66 -35.49 2.74
N PHE A 255 27.54 -34.17 2.94
CA PHE A 255 26.43 -33.57 3.70
C PHE A 255 25.55 -32.58 2.93
N TYR A 256 25.87 -32.22 1.68
CA TYR A 256 25.02 -31.32 0.89
C TYR A 256 23.70 -31.94 0.44
N LYS A 257 23.63 -33.28 0.30
CA LYS A 257 22.48 -33.93 -0.34
C LYS A 257 21.37 -34.43 0.61
N ASN A 258 21.61 -34.65 1.91
CA ASN A 258 20.72 -35.54 2.69
C ASN A 258 20.34 -35.19 4.15
N HIS A 259 20.81 -34.11 4.81
CA HIS A 259 20.50 -33.90 6.25
C HIS A 259 20.21 -32.44 6.64
N SER A 260 19.07 -32.19 7.29
CA SER A 260 18.52 -30.85 7.54
C SER A 260 18.94 -30.17 8.85
N GLU A 261 19.45 -30.89 9.86
CA GLU A 261 19.59 -30.31 11.22
C GLU A 261 21.04 -30.09 11.72
N LEU A 262 21.99 -31.00 11.47
CA LEU A 262 23.40 -30.83 11.90
C LEU A 262 24.22 -29.76 11.14
N PRO A 263 23.98 -29.46 9.84
CA PRO A 263 24.84 -28.55 9.09
C PRO A 263 24.89 -27.11 9.64
N ASN A 264 23.80 -26.61 10.23
CA ASN A 264 23.72 -25.18 10.59
C ASN A 264 24.68 -24.76 11.72
N LEU A 265 25.04 -25.66 12.65
CA LEU A 265 26.02 -25.35 13.69
C LEU A 265 27.46 -25.35 13.16
N ILE A 266 27.74 -26.12 12.11
CA ILE A 266 29.11 -26.46 11.70
C ILE A 266 29.52 -25.72 10.43
N ARG A 267 28.57 -25.44 9.53
CA ARG A 267 28.75 -24.67 8.28
C ARG A 267 29.63 -23.43 8.45
N PRO A 268 29.47 -22.60 9.49
CA PRO A 268 30.36 -21.45 9.66
C PRO A 268 31.83 -21.79 9.87
N VAL A 269 32.13 -22.84 10.65
CA VAL A 269 33.53 -23.27 10.87
C VAL A 269 34.10 -23.79 9.57
N ILE A 270 33.34 -24.61 8.85
CA ILE A 270 33.76 -25.18 7.56
C ILE A 270 34.02 -24.08 6.54
N TYR A 271 33.15 -23.07 6.47
CA TYR A 271 33.36 -21.90 5.62
C TYR A 271 34.67 -21.18 5.95
N LEU A 272 34.91 -20.92 7.25
CA LEU A 272 36.16 -20.29 7.69
C LEU A 272 37.38 -21.17 7.42
N ILE A 273 37.28 -22.50 7.58
CA ILE A 273 38.38 -23.43 7.26
C ILE A 273 38.66 -23.41 5.75
N ARG A 274 37.63 -23.52 4.90
CA ARG A 274 37.75 -23.49 3.43
C ARG A 274 38.41 -22.21 2.94
N GLY A 275 38.09 -21.08 3.57
CA GLY A 275 38.66 -19.76 3.23
C GLY A 275 40.12 -19.56 3.63
N ALA A 276 40.72 -20.46 4.43
CA ALA A 276 42.08 -20.28 4.95
C ALA A 276 43.14 -20.15 3.85
N ILE A 277 43.02 -20.94 2.77
CA ILE A 277 43.98 -20.97 1.66
C ILE A 277 44.05 -19.64 0.87
N PHE A 278 42.99 -18.83 0.93
CA PHE A 278 42.90 -17.55 0.21
C PHE A 278 43.36 -16.35 1.05
N ARG A 279 43.80 -16.56 2.30
CA ARG A 279 44.22 -15.48 3.20
C ARG A 279 45.66 -15.03 2.88
N PRO A 280 45.94 -13.71 2.89
CA PRO A 280 47.27 -13.20 2.57
C PRO A 280 48.29 -13.55 3.65
N LYS A 281 49.48 -14.03 3.23
CA LYS A 281 50.55 -14.47 4.14
C LYS A 281 51.21 -13.34 4.94
N TYR A 282 51.22 -12.12 4.40
CA TYR A 282 52.02 -10.99 4.91
C TYR A 282 51.18 -9.80 5.40
N ALA A 283 49.86 -9.95 5.47
CA ALA A 283 48.98 -8.89 5.96
C ALA A 283 47.93 -9.49 6.88
N ILE A 284 48.03 -9.18 8.17
CA ILE A 284 46.86 -9.28 9.04
C ILE A 284 45.93 -8.17 8.56
N ARG A 285 44.96 -8.48 7.69
CA ARG A 285 43.91 -7.51 7.39
C ARG A 285 43.16 -7.24 8.69
N SER A 286 43.50 -6.13 9.33
CA SER A 286 42.72 -5.52 10.40
C SER A 286 41.55 -4.77 9.78
N SER A 287 40.53 -5.51 9.35
CA SER A 287 39.14 -5.04 9.27
C SER A 287 38.30 -6.23 8.84
N GLY A 288 37.46 -6.75 9.74
CA GLY A 288 36.43 -7.71 9.33
C GLY A 288 35.63 -7.23 8.13
N ALA A 289 35.09 -8.11 7.30
CA ALA A 289 34.09 -7.67 6.31
C ALA A 289 32.73 -7.34 6.97
N LEU A 290 32.55 -7.73 8.24
CA LEU A 290 31.28 -7.76 8.95
C LEU A 290 31.30 -6.88 10.20
N SER A 291 30.17 -6.28 10.52
CA SER A 291 29.98 -5.55 11.77
C SER A 291 29.82 -6.53 12.93
N LEU A 292 30.04 -6.05 14.16
CA LEU A 292 29.90 -6.86 15.37
C LEU A 292 28.46 -7.37 15.53
N GLY A 293 27.45 -6.58 15.16
CA GLY A 293 26.05 -7.00 15.15
C GLY A 293 25.79 -8.20 14.25
N GLU A 294 26.33 -8.18 13.02
CA GLU A 294 26.21 -9.30 12.08
C GLU A 294 26.88 -10.57 12.61
N LEU A 295 28.09 -10.45 13.14
CA LEU A 295 28.81 -11.60 13.71
C LEU A 295 28.05 -12.23 14.89
N ILE A 296 27.44 -11.40 15.74
CA ILE A 296 26.65 -11.89 16.87
C ILE A 296 25.39 -12.59 16.35
N ASP A 297 24.65 -11.97 15.43
CA ASP A 297 23.46 -12.58 14.82
C ASP A 297 23.78 -13.92 14.14
N MET A 298 24.98 -14.08 13.59
CA MET A 298 25.44 -15.33 12.99
C MET A 298 25.84 -16.40 14.02
N TYR A 299 26.40 -16.02 15.17
CA TYR A 299 27.19 -16.95 16.01
C TYR A 299 26.83 -17.00 17.50
N HIS A 300 25.87 -16.21 17.99
CA HIS A 300 25.54 -16.14 19.42
C HIS A 300 25.10 -17.49 20.05
N THR A 301 24.63 -18.46 19.25
CA THR A 301 24.22 -19.81 19.70
C THR A 301 25.40 -20.75 20.02
N ARG A 302 26.64 -20.32 19.75
CA ARG A 302 27.85 -21.06 20.09
C ARG A 302 28.13 -21.07 21.58
N MET A 303 28.78 -22.14 22.01
CA MET A 303 29.10 -22.41 23.41
C MET A 303 30.30 -21.60 23.88
N ALA A 304 30.21 -21.14 25.11
CA ALA A 304 31.26 -20.43 25.83
C ALA A 304 31.23 -20.84 27.30
N THR A 305 32.40 -21.06 27.92
CA THR A 305 32.49 -21.37 29.34
C THR A 305 32.19 -20.14 30.20
N LYS A 306 32.64 -18.96 29.76
CA LYS A 306 32.27 -17.67 30.33
C LYS A 306 31.41 -16.92 29.32
N LEU A 307 30.29 -16.33 29.76
CA LEU A 307 29.36 -15.62 28.88
C LEU A 307 30.03 -14.48 28.11
N HIS A 308 30.97 -13.75 28.72
CA HIS A 308 31.75 -12.67 28.08
C HIS A 308 32.42 -13.09 26.78
N ASP A 309 32.84 -14.34 26.68
CA ASP A 309 33.52 -14.88 25.49
C ASP A 309 32.59 -14.90 24.27
N LYS A 310 31.26 -14.90 24.46
CA LYS A 310 30.29 -14.78 23.37
C LYS A 310 30.44 -13.48 22.59
N ILE A 311 30.99 -12.44 23.23
CA ILE A 311 31.25 -11.13 22.63
C ILE A 311 32.74 -11.01 22.31
N TYR A 312 33.62 -11.30 23.27
CA TYR A 312 35.07 -11.10 23.11
C TYR A 312 35.67 -11.92 21.97
N ALA A 313 35.14 -13.14 21.71
CA ALA A 313 35.57 -13.96 20.59
C ALA A 313 35.14 -13.41 19.22
N LEU A 314 34.32 -12.37 19.13
CA LEU A 314 33.89 -11.79 17.85
C LEU A 314 34.50 -10.41 17.57
N LEU A 315 35.04 -9.73 18.60
CA LEU A 315 35.55 -8.36 18.48
C LEU A 315 36.64 -8.22 17.42
N SER A 316 37.62 -9.12 17.42
CA SER A 316 38.74 -9.06 16.48
C SER A 316 38.34 -9.43 15.05
N MET A 317 37.20 -10.10 14.87
CA MET A 317 36.62 -10.45 13.56
C MET A 317 35.78 -9.33 12.96
N SER A 318 35.45 -8.30 13.75
CA SER A 318 34.65 -7.15 13.31
C SER A 318 35.52 -6.07 12.66
N PHE A 319 34.96 -5.25 11.77
CA PHE A 319 35.61 -3.98 11.39
C PHE A 319 35.33 -2.84 12.36
N ASP A 320 34.38 -3.03 13.28
CA ASP A 320 33.95 -1.98 14.19
C ASP A 320 35.05 -1.62 15.22
N THR A 321 35.24 -0.34 15.50
CA THR A 321 36.20 0.13 16.50
C THR A 321 35.67 -0.07 17.92
N SER A 322 35.70 -1.32 18.40
CA SER A 322 35.15 -1.77 19.70
C SER A 322 35.78 -1.12 20.93
N ASN A 323 37.04 -0.65 20.83
CA ASN A 323 37.76 -0.03 21.93
C ASN A 323 37.15 1.31 22.41
N VAL A 324 36.42 2.02 21.55
CA VAL A 324 35.79 3.31 21.90
C VAL A 324 34.49 3.12 22.71
N ALA A 325 33.88 1.93 22.65
CA ALA A 325 32.60 1.62 23.28
C ALA A 325 32.73 0.91 24.64
N GLY A 326 33.96 0.71 25.15
CA GLY A 326 34.20 -0.03 26.39
C GLY A 326 33.83 -1.52 26.29
N LEU A 327 33.93 -2.10 25.09
CA LEU A 327 33.71 -3.52 24.80
C LEU A 327 35.00 -4.34 24.85
N SER A 328 36.16 -3.73 25.07
CA SER A 328 37.43 -4.43 25.14
C SER A 328 37.42 -5.53 26.23
N PRO A 329 38.13 -6.66 26.03
CA PRO A 329 38.17 -7.77 26.98
C PRO A 329 38.52 -7.33 28.41
N ASP A 330 37.55 -7.36 29.31
CA ASP A 330 37.73 -7.19 30.76
C ASP A 330 36.77 -8.12 31.50
N TYR A 331 37.31 -9.14 32.15
CA TYR A 331 36.52 -10.13 32.90
C TYR A 331 36.08 -9.65 34.29
N ARG A 332 36.43 -8.41 34.68
CA ARG A 332 35.95 -7.77 35.91
C ARG A 332 34.61 -7.06 35.71
N VAL A 333 34.24 -6.75 34.47
CA VAL A 333 32.94 -6.17 34.12
C VAL A 333 31.87 -7.26 34.24
N THR A 334 30.70 -6.94 34.80
CA THR A 334 29.60 -7.93 34.89
C THR A 334 29.01 -8.25 33.52
N TRP A 335 28.36 -9.40 33.39
CA TRP A 335 27.77 -9.81 32.12
C TRP A 335 26.69 -8.82 31.66
N THR A 336 25.81 -8.38 32.57
CA THR A 336 24.76 -7.39 32.30
C THR A 336 25.33 -6.09 31.74
N THR A 337 26.39 -5.56 32.37
CA THR A 337 27.02 -4.31 31.92
C THR A 337 27.60 -4.43 30.51
N LEU A 338 28.20 -5.58 30.19
CA LEU A 338 28.77 -5.85 28.88
C LEU A 338 27.68 -5.93 27.79
N LEU A 339 26.57 -6.64 28.07
CA LEU A 339 25.42 -6.73 27.16
C LEU A 339 24.76 -5.37 26.89
N GLU A 340 24.59 -4.54 27.91
CA GLU A 340 24.04 -3.19 27.74
C GLU A 340 24.93 -2.32 26.85
N ARG A 341 26.25 -2.38 27.06
CA ARG A 341 27.23 -1.67 26.20
C ARG A 341 27.14 -2.16 24.76
N LEU A 342 27.01 -3.47 24.56
CA LEU A 342 26.89 -4.06 23.23
C LEU A 342 25.64 -3.55 22.51
N VAL A 343 24.48 -3.59 23.16
CA VAL A 343 23.21 -3.18 22.54
C VAL A 343 23.25 -1.70 22.16
N LYS A 344 23.77 -0.86 23.05
CA LYS A 344 23.97 0.57 22.79
C LYS A 344 24.99 0.85 21.68
N PHE A 345 25.97 -0.03 21.53
CA PHE A 345 26.96 0.03 20.46
C PHE A 345 26.36 -0.34 19.09
N VAL A 346 25.59 -1.43 19.03
CA VAL A 346 25.03 -1.96 17.78
C VAL A 346 23.84 -1.13 17.29
N LEU A 347 22.98 -0.66 18.20
CA LEU A 347 21.79 0.13 17.86
C LEU A 347 22.08 1.63 17.94
N PHE A 348 22.04 2.20 19.15
CA PHE A 348 22.33 3.61 19.45
C PHE A 348 22.47 3.83 20.95
N LYS A 349 23.15 4.91 21.34
CA LYS A 349 23.61 5.17 22.71
C LYS A 349 22.49 5.27 23.76
N ASP A 350 21.36 5.87 23.39
CA ASP A 350 20.28 6.25 24.33
C ASP A 350 19.11 5.25 24.37
N VAL A 351 19.29 4.04 23.83
CA VAL A 351 18.25 3.00 23.83
C VAL A 351 18.00 2.45 25.24
N SER A 352 16.73 2.19 25.57
CA SER A 352 16.34 1.56 26.84
C SER A 352 16.62 0.07 26.78
N VAL A 353 17.44 -0.42 27.72
CA VAL A 353 17.90 -1.81 27.78
C VAL A 353 17.78 -2.31 29.19
N LYS A 354 17.29 -3.55 29.35
CA LYS A 354 17.38 -4.32 30.60
C LYS A 354 17.99 -5.68 30.30
N ALA A 355 18.99 -6.06 31.07
CA ALA A 355 19.61 -7.37 31.03
C ALA A 355 19.70 -7.93 32.45
N TRP A 356 19.96 -9.23 32.57
CA TRP A 356 20.03 -9.94 33.84
C TRP A 356 21.37 -10.68 33.96
N GLU A 357 21.87 -10.86 35.18
CA GLU A 357 23.10 -11.62 35.41
C GLU A 357 22.84 -13.11 35.06
N ASP A 358 23.85 -13.78 34.50
CA ASP A 358 23.81 -15.19 34.08
C ASP A 358 22.71 -15.55 33.04
N LYS A 359 22.05 -14.55 32.44
CA LYS A 359 21.03 -14.74 31.40
C LYS A 359 21.48 -14.17 30.08
N GLU A 360 21.27 -14.92 29.00
CA GLU A 360 21.60 -14.47 27.65
C GLU A 360 20.40 -13.81 26.96
N ILE A 361 19.65 -13.01 27.71
CA ILE A 361 18.43 -12.35 27.26
C ILE A 361 18.55 -10.86 27.51
N VAL A 362 18.22 -10.08 26.50
CA VAL A 362 18.14 -8.63 26.59
C VAL A 362 16.74 -8.17 26.21
N LEU A 363 16.18 -7.31 27.04
CA LEU A 363 14.96 -6.57 26.75
C LEU A 363 15.29 -5.18 26.25
N ILE A 364 14.69 -4.78 25.15
CA ILE A 364 14.91 -3.48 24.51
C ILE A 364 13.55 -2.81 24.31
N GLU A 365 13.39 -1.63 24.89
CA GLU A 365 12.21 -0.78 24.70
C GLU A 365 12.60 0.37 23.77
N SER A 366 11.96 0.45 22.60
CA SER A 366 12.27 1.50 21.61
C SER A 366 11.05 1.86 20.79
N LYS A 367 11.00 3.09 20.32
CA LYS A 367 10.09 3.49 19.24
C LYS A 367 10.69 3.11 17.89
N GLY A 368 9.84 2.90 16.89
CA GLY A 368 10.30 2.60 15.54
C GLY A 368 9.19 2.63 14.49
N TYR A 369 9.54 2.26 13.27
CA TYR A 369 8.62 2.16 12.13
C TYR A 369 8.74 0.80 11.46
N VAL A 370 7.61 0.17 11.11
CA VAL A 370 7.62 -1.03 10.27
C VAL A 370 7.74 -0.61 8.82
N ILE A 371 8.83 -1.01 8.16
CA ILE A 371 9.12 -0.65 6.76
C ILE A 371 8.63 -1.70 5.76
N GLY A 372 8.40 -2.93 6.23
CA GLY A 372 7.98 -4.04 5.39
C GLY A 372 7.98 -5.37 6.14
N HIS A 373 7.87 -6.45 5.38
CA HIS A 373 7.98 -7.82 5.89
C HIS A 373 8.73 -8.72 4.90
N VAL A 374 9.24 -9.84 5.41
CA VAL A 374 9.88 -10.90 4.62
C VAL A 374 8.82 -11.69 3.88
N PHE A 375 8.91 -11.70 2.55
CA PHE A 375 7.99 -12.42 1.67
C PHE A 375 8.48 -13.83 1.34
N SER A 376 9.76 -13.97 0.99
CA SER A 376 10.37 -15.27 0.69
C SER A 376 11.85 -15.30 1.03
N ILE A 377 12.37 -16.51 1.28
CA ILE A 377 13.78 -16.78 1.52
C ILE A 377 14.24 -17.80 0.49
N ASP A 378 15.31 -17.47 -0.22
CA ASP A 378 15.99 -18.35 -1.15
C ASP A 378 17.38 -18.65 -0.57
N ALA A 379 17.54 -19.87 -0.07
CA ALA A 379 18.81 -20.34 0.47
C ALA A 379 19.72 -20.69 -0.71
N ASP A 380 20.74 -19.87 -0.93
CA ASP A 380 21.77 -20.15 -1.92
C ASP A 380 22.55 -21.39 -1.45
N SER A 381 22.20 -22.56 -1.99
CA SER A 381 22.78 -23.85 -1.62
C SER A 381 24.29 -23.91 -1.86
N THR A 382 24.85 -22.99 -2.66
CA THR A 382 26.27 -22.93 -3.01
C THR A 382 27.12 -22.10 -2.02
N ARG A 383 26.50 -21.26 -1.20
CA ARG A 383 27.21 -20.33 -0.30
C ARG A 383 26.85 -20.59 1.17
N TYR A 384 27.77 -21.27 1.87
CA TYR A 384 27.66 -21.74 3.27
C TYR A 384 27.12 -20.73 4.31
N ASP A 385 27.19 -19.42 4.04
CA ASP A 385 26.93 -18.35 4.99
C ASP A 385 25.99 -17.23 4.48
N ARG A 386 25.37 -17.37 3.30
CA ARG A 386 24.51 -16.32 2.70
C ARG A 386 23.13 -16.82 2.31
N GLN A 387 22.16 -15.91 2.36
CA GLN A 387 20.77 -16.14 2.01
C GLN A 387 20.21 -14.92 1.28
N TYR A 388 19.34 -15.17 0.30
CA TYR A 388 18.57 -14.11 -0.34
C TYR A 388 17.22 -13.97 0.36
N VAL A 389 16.89 -12.75 0.77
CA VAL A 389 15.64 -12.44 1.48
C VAL A 389 14.88 -11.41 0.67
N SER A 390 13.67 -11.76 0.23
CA SER A 390 12.79 -10.85 -0.52
C SER A 390 11.91 -10.08 0.45
N ILE A 391 11.94 -8.74 0.38
CA ILE A 391 11.18 -7.84 1.25
C ILE A 391 10.09 -7.11 0.46
N VAL A 392 8.88 -7.10 1.00
CA VAL A 392 7.76 -6.26 0.53
C VAL A 392 7.66 -5.03 1.43
N SER A 393 7.59 -3.83 0.85
CA SER A 393 7.51 -2.58 1.61
C SER A 393 6.09 -2.07 1.79
N ASN A 394 5.84 -1.44 2.94
CA ASN A 394 4.53 -0.91 3.33
C ASN A 394 4.11 0.36 2.57
N ASN A 395 5.04 1.10 1.94
CA ASN A 395 4.76 2.41 1.35
C ASN A 395 4.36 2.36 -0.15
N GLN A 396 3.82 1.24 -0.62
CA GLN A 396 3.35 1.13 -1.99
C GLN A 396 1.98 1.82 -2.11
N SER A 397 1.86 2.74 -3.07
CA SER A 397 0.56 3.31 -3.43
C SER A 397 -0.37 2.17 -3.82
N GLU A 398 -1.63 2.22 -3.37
CA GLU A 398 -2.71 1.27 -3.69
C GLU A 398 -2.99 1.09 -5.20
N PHE A 399 -2.20 1.71 -6.08
CA PHE A 399 -2.40 1.81 -7.52
C PHE A 399 -1.32 1.16 -8.37
N ASP A 400 -0.28 0.56 -7.78
CA ASP A 400 0.70 -0.23 -8.52
C ASP A 400 0.49 -1.71 -8.19
N ASN A 401 -0.29 -2.42 -9.04
CA ASN A 401 -0.68 -3.83 -8.87
C ASN A 401 0.50 -4.83 -8.99
N LYS A 402 1.74 -4.36 -9.03
CA LYS A 402 2.94 -5.18 -8.98
C LYS A 402 3.58 -5.04 -7.61
N GLU A 403 3.55 -6.12 -6.82
CA GLU A 403 4.31 -6.21 -5.57
C GLU A 403 5.80 -6.04 -5.88
N HIS A 404 6.33 -4.83 -5.69
CA HIS A 404 7.74 -4.57 -5.88
C HIS A 404 8.51 -5.16 -4.70
N THR A 405 8.97 -6.40 -4.87
CA THR A 405 9.85 -7.08 -3.92
C THR A 405 11.28 -6.60 -4.10
N THR A 406 11.95 -6.28 -3.00
CA THR A 406 13.39 -5.99 -3.00
C THR A 406 14.15 -7.20 -2.49
N ARG A 407 15.09 -7.71 -3.28
CA ARG A 407 15.93 -8.86 -2.91
C ARG A 407 17.16 -8.37 -2.15
N TRP A 408 17.31 -8.80 -0.89
CA TRP A 408 18.47 -8.53 -0.05
C TRP A 408 19.37 -9.75 0.01
N LEU A 409 20.68 -9.55 -0.11
CA LEU A 409 21.68 -10.58 0.18
C LEU A 409 22.17 -10.38 1.62
N LEU A 410 21.78 -11.29 2.50
CA LEU A 410 22.11 -11.26 3.92
C LEU A 410 22.97 -12.47 4.29
N HIS A 411 23.70 -12.37 5.41
CA HIS A 411 24.32 -13.54 6.02
C HIS A 411 23.27 -14.42 6.70
N ALA A 412 23.53 -15.74 6.75
CA ALA A 412 22.71 -16.68 7.49
C ALA A 412 22.81 -16.39 8.99
N SER A 413 21.68 -16.01 9.60
CA SER A 413 21.58 -15.76 11.04
C SER A 413 21.40 -17.07 11.81
N ALA A 414 21.91 -17.12 13.05
CA ALA A 414 21.80 -18.27 13.94
C ALA A 414 20.34 -18.64 14.23
N LYS A 415 19.47 -17.62 14.36
CA LYS A 415 18.02 -17.79 14.29
C LYS A 415 17.56 -17.63 12.85
N PRO A 416 16.88 -18.63 12.24
CA PRO A 416 16.48 -18.53 10.84
C PRO A 416 15.44 -17.42 10.64
N ILE A 417 15.66 -16.61 9.61
CA ILE A 417 14.67 -15.66 9.09
C ILE A 417 13.54 -16.48 8.45
N ARG A 418 12.29 -16.10 8.73
CA ARG A 418 11.09 -16.77 8.22
C ARG A 418 10.21 -15.80 7.44
N GLN A 419 9.39 -16.36 6.57
CA GLN A 419 8.32 -15.62 5.91
C GLN A 419 7.40 -14.99 6.97
N GLY A 420 7.04 -13.73 6.77
CA GLY A 420 6.23 -12.95 7.70
C GLY A 420 7.02 -12.26 8.82
N ASP A 421 8.34 -12.47 8.94
CA ASP A 421 9.17 -11.66 9.84
C ASP A 421 9.11 -10.18 9.40
N LEU A 422 8.96 -9.29 10.37
CA LEU A 422 8.80 -7.85 10.14
C LEU A 422 10.16 -7.20 10.00
N VAL A 423 10.24 -6.22 9.10
CA VAL A 423 11.41 -5.37 8.97
C VAL A 423 11.06 -4.00 9.54
N CYS A 424 11.84 -3.53 10.51
CA CYS A 424 11.59 -2.26 11.18
C CYS A 424 12.86 -1.41 11.27
N LEU A 425 12.68 -0.11 11.42
CA LEU A 425 13.75 0.82 11.75
C LEU A 425 13.45 1.47 13.09
N LEU A 426 14.32 1.19 14.07
CA LEU A 426 14.22 1.74 15.42
C LEU A 426 14.67 3.21 15.43
N GLN A 427 14.01 4.02 16.25
CA GLN A 427 14.30 5.44 16.40
C GLN A 427 15.73 5.63 16.90
N GLY A 428 16.58 6.31 16.12
CA GLY A 428 17.98 6.54 16.46
C GLY A 428 18.95 5.50 15.89
N ALA A 429 18.45 4.34 15.43
CA ALA A 429 19.28 3.35 14.76
C ALA A 429 19.57 3.76 13.30
N SER A 430 20.77 3.46 12.82
CA SER A 430 21.17 3.73 11.43
C SER A 430 20.85 2.59 10.45
N LYS A 431 20.57 1.40 10.96
CA LYS A 431 20.32 0.17 10.20
C LYS A 431 18.99 -0.45 10.62
N PRO A 432 18.24 -1.09 9.71
CA PRO A 432 16.99 -1.76 10.07
C PRO A 432 17.24 -3.08 10.81
N SER A 433 16.24 -3.54 11.56
CA SER A 433 16.22 -4.80 12.28
C SER A 433 15.14 -5.73 11.69
N ILE A 434 15.39 -7.04 11.71
CA ILE A 434 14.39 -8.06 11.36
C ILE A 434 13.88 -8.68 12.67
N ILE A 435 12.57 -8.59 12.89
CA ILE A 435 11.92 -8.97 14.13
C ILE A 435 10.73 -9.89 13.86
N ARG A 436 10.48 -10.83 14.77
CA ARG A 436 9.34 -11.74 14.70
C ARG A 436 8.27 -11.33 15.71
N ALA A 437 7.04 -11.18 15.25
CA ALA A 437 5.91 -10.78 16.10
C ALA A 437 5.29 -11.99 16.83
N TYR A 438 5.18 -11.86 18.16
CA TYR A 438 4.49 -12.78 19.08
C TYR A 438 3.25 -12.10 19.68
N LYS A 439 2.62 -12.69 20.68
CA LYS A 439 1.37 -12.18 21.28
C LYS A 439 1.50 -10.77 21.85
N ASP A 440 2.59 -10.48 22.58
CA ASP A 440 2.76 -9.25 23.37
C ASP A 440 4.18 -8.67 23.32
N HIS A 441 5.02 -9.14 22.39
CA HIS A 441 6.38 -8.65 22.19
C HIS A 441 6.89 -9.06 20.81
N PHE A 442 8.10 -8.63 20.47
CA PHE A 442 8.81 -9.08 19.28
C PHE A 442 10.14 -9.71 19.63
N SER A 443 10.50 -10.81 18.97
CA SER A 443 11.84 -11.40 19.09
C SER A 443 12.76 -10.82 18.03
N ILE A 444 13.96 -10.41 18.41
CA ILE A 444 14.98 -9.98 17.45
C ILE A 444 15.56 -11.22 16.78
N ILE A 445 15.46 -11.26 15.45
CA ILE A 445 16.08 -12.29 14.59
C ILE A 445 17.41 -11.78 14.03
N VAL A 446 17.42 -10.53 13.56
CA VAL A 446 18.62 -9.80 13.13
C VAL A 446 18.57 -8.41 13.74
N ILE A 447 19.54 -8.07 14.59
CA ILE A 447 19.54 -6.81 15.35
C ILE A 447 19.82 -5.60 14.46
N ALA A 448 20.73 -5.74 13.49
CA ALA A 448 21.13 -4.66 12.60
C ALA A 448 21.57 -5.19 11.23
N VAL A 449 20.74 -4.98 10.22
CA VAL A 449 20.98 -5.44 8.85
C VAL A 449 22.01 -4.55 8.15
N THR A 450 23.11 -5.15 7.68
CA THR A 450 24.03 -4.53 6.72
C THR A 450 23.75 -5.08 5.31
N LEU A 451 23.58 -4.21 4.33
CA LEU A 451 23.35 -4.63 2.94
C LEU A 451 24.66 -4.63 2.16
N GLN A 452 24.92 -5.69 1.40
CA GLN A 452 26.12 -5.81 0.58
C GLN A 452 25.99 -5.02 -0.74
N ASP A 453 26.98 -4.16 -1.02
CA ASP A 453 26.98 -3.11 -2.06
C ASP A 453 26.80 -3.55 -3.54
N LYS A 454 26.78 -4.85 -3.86
CA LYS A 454 26.71 -5.33 -5.26
C LYS A 454 25.34 -5.15 -5.93
N ILE A 455 24.29 -4.76 -5.19
CA ILE A 455 22.96 -4.40 -5.73
C ILE A 455 22.74 -2.87 -5.58
N GLN A 456 23.80 -2.06 -5.68
CA GLN A 456 23.69 -0.61 -5.87
C GLN A 456 23.35 -0.19 -7.33
N LYS A 457 22.62 -1.00 -8.10
CA LYS A 457 21.76 -0.43 -9.16
C LYS A 457 20.42 -0.04 -8.53
N LYS A 458 20.48 0.96 -7.63
CA LYS A 458 19.38 1.75 -7.01
C LYS A 458 19.84 2.23 -5.63
N GLY A 459 20.77 3.19 -5.61
CA GLY A 459 20.95 4.08 -4.46
C GLY A 459 19.70 4.91 -4.11
N GLU A 460 18.56 4.61 -4.73
CA GLU A 460 17.25 5.22 -4.56
C GLU A 460 16.49 4.67 -3.34
N TRP A 461 16.68 3.42 -2.90
CA TRP A 461 15.88 2.83 -1.81
C TRP A 461 16.15 3.48 -0.43
N PHE A 462 17.40 3.59 0.00
CA PHE A 462 17.71 4.28 1.28
C PHE A 462 17.52 5.78 1.20
N LYS A 463 17.70 6.39 0.01
CA LYS A 463 17.39 7.80 -0.22
C LYS A 463 15.88 8.08 -0.23
N SER A 464 15.04 7.14 -0.69
CA SER A 464 13.57 7.23 -0.68
C SER A 464 12.97 6.93 0.70
N LEU A 465 13.71 6.25 1.59
CA LEU A 465 13.32 6.08 3.00
C LEU A 465 13.61 7.33 3.87
N ARG A 466 14.53 8.22 3.48
CA ARG A 466 14.86 9.45 4.27
C ARG A 466 13.69 10.42 4.45
N PRO A 467 12.84 10.70 3.44
CA PRO A 467 11.61 11.47 3.63
C PRO A 467 10.63 10.83 4.63
N LEU A 468 10.61 9.49 4.71
CA LEU A 468 9.71 8.74 5.62
C LEU A 468 10.11 8.88 7.09
N LEU A 469 11.40 9.13 7.38
CA LEU A 469 11.88 9.47 8.73
C LEU A 469 11.36 10.83 9.24
N SER A 470 10.79 11.66 8.35
CA SER A 470 10.18 12.95 8.71
C SER A 470 8.66 12.86 8.89
N MET A 471 8.01 11.76 8.48
CA MET A 471 6.58 11.58 8.68
C MET A 471 6.29 11.26 10.14
N LYS A 472 5.78 12.25 10.88
CA LYS A 472 5.25 12.14 12.25
C LYS A 472 4.09 11.13 12.43
N GLY A 473 3.77 10.30 11.43
CA GLY A 473 2.50 9.59 11.32
C GLY A 473 2.38 8.21 11.97
N PHE A 474 3.44 7.40 12.08
CA PHE A 474 3.29 5.98 12.47
C PHE A 474 4.48 5.41 13.26
N SER A 475 4.88 6.09 14.34
CA SER A 475 5.83 5.51 15.29
C SER A 475 5.10 4.51 16.20
N ARG A 476 5.59 3.27 16.28
CA ARG A 476 5.09 2.23 17.19
C ARG A 476 6.05 2.09 18.36
N ASP A 477 5.53 1.77 19.54
CA ASP A 477 6.35 1.33 20.68
C ASP A 477 6.65 -0.17 20.54
N PHE A 478 7.92 -0.52 20.47
CA PHE A 478 8.40 -1.90 20.38
C PHE A 478 8.93 -2.36 21.72
N LEU A 479 8.42 -3.51 22.16
CA LEU A 479 9.07 -4.34 23.17
C LEU A 479 9.80 -5.48 22.48
N LEU A 480 11.12 -5.36 22.38
CA LEU A 480 11.97 -6.32 21.69
C LEU A 480 12.68 -7.21 22.70
N ILE A 481 12.71 -8.51 22.43
CA ILE A 481 13.44 -9.51 23.20
C ILE A 481 14.55 -10.08 22.30
N TRP A 482 15.80 -9.87 22.69
CA TRP A 482 16.94 -10.52 22.06
C TRP A 482 17.41 -11.66 22.96
N ASN A 483 16.91 -12.86 22.65
CA ASN A 483 17.16 -14.07 23.42
C ASN A 483 18.19 -14.96 22.71
N TRP A 484 19.30 -15.30 23.36
CA TRP A 484 20.32 -16.22 22.84
C TRP A 484 20.32 -17.61 23.49
N GLU A 485 19.50 -17.83 24.52
CA GLU A 485 19.43 -19.10 25.24
C GLU A 485 18.96 -20.21 24.30
N LYS A 486 19.56 -21.40 24.44
CA LYS A 486 19.09 -22.59 23.72
C LYS A 486 17.74 -23.02 24.31
N GLY A 487 16.76 -23.20 23.44
CA GLY A 487 15.50 -23.86 23.82
C GLY A 487 15.76 -25.25 24.41
N PRO A 488 14.87 -25.79 25.26
CA PRO A 488 14.95 -27.19 25.65
C PRO A 488 14.93 -28.06 24.38
N GLU A 489 15.87 -29.01 24.30
CA GLU A 489 16.16 -29.89 23.17
C GLU A 489 14.93 -30.23 22.29
N SER A 490 14.77 -29.58 21.15
CA SER A 490 13.83 -30.01 20.12
C SER A 490 14.57 -30.85 19.07
N LEU A 491 14.88 -32.09 19.43
CA LEU A 491 14.82 -33.19 18.45
C LEU A 491 13.34 -33.46 18.20
N GLN A 492 12.75 -32.69 17.28
CA GLN A 492 11.47 -32.89 16.58
C GLN A 492 10.95 -31.51 16.17
N GLY A 493 11.04 -31.20 14.87
CA GLY A 493 10.68 -29.92 14.26
C GLY A 493 9.20 -29.55 14.29
N GLN A 494 8.54 -29.55 15.46
CA GLN A 494 7.13 -29.12 15.60
C GLN A 494 6.79 -28.36 16.89
N VAL A 495 7.75 -28.06 17.79
CA VAL A 495 7.46 -27.12 18.89
C VAL A 495 7.75 -25.71 18.41
N GLU A 496 6.70 -24.94 18.13
CA GLU A 496 6.81 -23.54 17.69
C GLU A 496 7.65 -22.74 18.71
N ASP A 497 8.60 -21.93 18.23
CA ASP A 497 9.38 -20.94 19.00
C ASP A 497 8.52 -20.09 20.00
N GLU A 498 7.20 -20.03 19.77
CA GLU A 498 6.20 -19.38 20.61
C GLU A 498 6.14 -19.98 22.03
N ASP A 499 6.16 -21.31 22.21
CA ASP A 499 6.01 -21.98 23.52
C ASP A 499 7.25 -21.78 24.42
N ILE A 500 8.43 -21.73 23.82
CA ILE A 500 9.70 -21.49 24.54
C ILE A 500 9.75 -20.05 25.03
N THR A 501 9.45 -19.09 24.15
CA THR A 501 9.52 -17.67 24.49
C THR A 501 8.47 -17.31 25.55
N GLU A 502 7.23 -17.80 25.43
CA GLU A 502 6.14 -17.54 26.40
C GLU A 502 6.43 -18.12 27.80
N ARG A 503 7.09 -19.28 27.89
CA ARG A 503 7.58 -19.84 29.18
C ARG A 503 8.65 -18.95 29.82
N TYR A 504 9.58 -18.39 29.04
CA TYR A 504 10.62 -17.51 29.57
C TYR A 504 10.08 -16.15 30.02
N THR A 505 9.16 -15.53 29.27
CA THR A 505 8.51 -14.28 29.67
C THR A 505 7.71 -14.44 30.97
N SER A 506 7.22 -15.65 31.25
CA SER A 506 6.52 -16.01 32.49
C SER A 506 7.47 -16.22 33.69
N MET A 507 8.72 -16.60 33.46
CA MET A 507 9.74 -16.85 34.50
C MET A 507 10.52 -15.59 34.92
N LEU A 508 10.68 -14.60 34.05
CA LEU A 508 11.60 -13.46 34.23
C LEU A 508 11.14 -12.34 35.20
N GLU A 509 10.13 -12.56 36.06
CA GLU A 509 9.53 -11.51 36.90
C GLU A 509 9.25 -10.19 36.14
N TYR A 510 8.96 -10.29 34.84
CA TYR A 510 8.53 -9.14 34.04
C TYR A 510 7.29 -8.54 34.70
N PRO A 511 7.13 -7.20 34.80
CA PRO A 511 6.06 -6.59 35.58
C PRO A 511 4.72 -7.24 35.24
N LYS A 512 4.20 -8.03 36.17
CA LYS A 512 2.88 -8.70 36.14
C LYS A 512 1.72 -7.70 36.21
N MET A 513 1.93 -6.45 35.80
CA MET A 513 0.81 -5.53 35.61
C MET A 513 0.20 -5.86 34.26
N ASP A 514 -0.97 -6.51 34.29
CA ASP A 514 -1.79 -6.89 33.12
C ASP A 514 -1.96 -5.73 32.10
N THR A 515 -1.86 -4.48 32.57
CA THR A 515 -1.95 -3.25 31.77
C THR A 515 -0.83 -3.13 30.72
N ASN A 516 0.42 -3.52 31.02
CA ASN A 516 1.53 -3.40 30.06
C ASN A 516 1.46 -4.45 28.95
N LYS A 517 1.01 -5.68 29.26
CA LYS A 517 0.84 -6.74 28.26
C LYS A 517 -0.20 -6.40 27.21
N THR A 518 -1.27 -5.72 27.60
CA THR A 518 -2.32 -5.24 26.71
C THR A 518 -1.80 -4.21 25.73
N VAL A 519 -1.12 -3.16 26.24
CA VAL A 519 -0.51 -2.13 25.40
C VAL A 519 0.46 -2.74 24.39
N ASN A 520 1.29 -3.69 24.83
CA ASN A 520 2.22 -4.35 23.92
C ASN A 520 1.50 -5.22 22.88
N SER A 521 0.46 -5.97 23.26
CA SER A 521 -0.33 -6.76 22.30
C SER A 521 -1.00 -5.89 21.24
N ILE A 522 -1.47 -4.70 21.63
CA ILE A 522 -1.97 -3.68 20.70
C ILE A 522 -0.86 -3.25 19.74
N ASN A 523 0.32 -2.90 20.25
CA ASN A 523 1.43 -2.49 19.40
C ASN A 523 1.88 -3.59 18.43
N VAL A 524 1.89 -4.85 18.84
CA VAL A 524 2.16 -6.00 17.96
C VAL A 524 1.09 -6.11 16.87
N ALA A 525 -0.19 -6.08 17.23
CA ALA A 525 -1.28 -6.19 16.26
C ALA A 525 -1.27 -5.03 15.26
N LEU A 526 -0.97 -3.80 15.71
CA LEU A 526 -0.84 -2.65 14.83
C LEU A 526 0.37 -2.76 13.89
N ALA A 527 1.51 -3.25 14.37
CA ALA A 527 2.70 -3.50 13.54
C ALA A 527 2.44 -4.56 12.46
N LEU A 528 1.69 -5.61 12.80
CA LEU A 528 1.22 -6.62 11.83
C LEU A 528 0.20 -6.04 10.85
N GLY A 529 -0.67 -5.14 11.32
CA GLY A 529 -1.60 -4.38 10.48
C GLY A 529 -0.87 -3.51 9.45
N ASP A 530 0.24 -2.87 9.83
CA ASP A 530 1.06 -2.04 8.94
C ASP A 530 1.60 -2.84 7.75
N THR A 531 1.80 -4.16 7.89
CA THR A 531 2.22 -5.07 6.81
C THR A 531 1.09 -5.87 6.18
N ARG A 532 -0.17 -5.46 6.40
CA ARG A 532 -1.39 -6.14 5.92
C ARG A 532 -1.59 -7.56 6.45
N ASN A 533 -0.89 -7.97 7.51
CA ASN A 533 -1.12 -9.25 8.18
C ASN A 533 -2.29 -9.14 9.16
N TYR A 534 -3.46 -8.78 8.63
CA TYR A 534 -4.65 -8.47 9.42
C TYR A 534 -5.19 -9.69 10.15
N GLU A 535 -4.90 -10.91 9.69
CA GLU A 535 -5.43 -12.10 10.32
C GLU A 535 -4.67 -12.51 11.57
N LYS A 536 -3.33 -12.44 11.56
CA LYS A 536 -2.54 -12.59 12.80
C LYS A 536 -2.87 -11.45 13.78
N ALA A 537 -2.96 -10.21 13.31
CA ALA A 537 -3.33 -9.06 14.13
C ALA A 537 -4.70 -9.21 14.81
N LYS A 538 -5.73 -9.61 14.06
CA LYS A 538 -7.08 -9.85 14.56
C LYS A 538 -7.10 -10.95 15.62
N ASN A 539 -6.44 -12.08 15.37
CA ASN A 539 -6.43 -13.21 16.31
C ASN A 539 -5.78 -12.81 17.66
N ILE A 540 -4.66 -12.10 17.64
CA ILE A 540 -4.01 -11.59 18.86
C ILE A 540 -4.96 -10.72 19.66
N LEU A 541 -5.61 -9.74 19.02
CA LEU A 541 -6.54 -8.83 19.69
C LEU A 541 -7.79 -9.55 20.23
N GLN A 542 -8.36 -10.49 19.47
CA GLN A 542 -9.52 -11.27 19.91
C GLN A 542 -9.23 -12.11 21.15
N ILE A 543 -8.07 -12.79 21.18
CA ILE A 543 -7.65 -13.57 22.35
C ILE A 543 -7.51 -12.67 23.58
N GLN A 544 -6.91 -11.49 23.43
CA GLN A 544 -6.75 -10.57 24.56
C GLN A 544 -8.08 -9.97 25.04
N VAL A 545 -8.98 -9.62 24.12
CA VAL A 545 -10.36 -9.20 24.44
C VAL A 545 -11.08 -10.29 25.24
N ALA A 546 -11.03 -11.54 24.80
CA ALA A 546 -11.66 -12.66 25.49
C ALA A 546 -11.06 -12.92 26.88
N ASN A 547 -9.73 -12.83 27.02
CA ASN A 547 -9.07 -12.97 28.32
C ASN A 547 -9.52 -11.89 29.31
N TYR A 548 -9.69 -10.64 28.86
CA TYR A 548 -10.14 -9.54 29.70
C TYR A 548 -11.62 -9.68 30.10
N GLU A 549 -12.50 -10.09 29.17
CA GLU A 549 -13.92 -10.34 29.44
C GLU A 549 -14.14 -11.50 30.42
N GLY A 550 -13.24 -12.48 30.46
CA GLY A 550 -13.29 -13.59 31.40
C GLY A 550 -12.80 -13.27 32.82
N VAL A 551 -12.03 -12.18 33.01
CA VAL A 551 -11.35 -11.86 34.29
C VAL A 551 -11.96 -10.66 35.02
N LEU A 552 -12.49 -9.66 34.30
CA LEU A 552 -12.98 -8.41 34.88
C LEU A 552 -14.50 -8.27 34.74
N GLU A 553 -15.20 -7.99 35.84
CA GLU A 553 -16.64 -7.71 35.86
C GLU A 553 -17.00 -6.30 35.31
N ARG A 554 -16.02 -5.45 34.99
CA ARG A 554 -16.24 -4.09 34.43
C ARG A 554 -15.26 -3.76 33.31
N GLU A 555 -15.74 -3.01 32.31
CA GLU A 555 -14.92 -2.51 31.20
C GLU A 555 -13.84 -1.52 31.71
N SER A 556 -12.57 -1.84 31.47
CA SER A 556 -11.41 -1.00 31.78
C SER A 556 -10.96 -0.16 30.58
N LEU A 557 -10.18 0.90 30.80
CA LEU A 557 -9.66 1.74 29.70
C LEU A 557 -8.79 0.95 28.71
N ASP A 558 -8.06 -0.06 29.19
CA ASP A 558 -7.22 -0.94 28.37
C ASP A 558 -8.06 -1.86 27.48
N MET A 559 -9.19 -2.37 28.00
CA MET A 559 -10.14 -3.14 27.21
C MET A 559 -10.74 -2.31 26.07
N LEU A 560 -11.03 -1.04 26.32
CA LEU A 560 -11.53 -0.13 25.29
C LEU A 560 -10.47 0.11 24.20
N ALA A 561 -9.18 0.23 24.57
CA ALA A 561 -8.10 0.35 23.60
C ALA A 561 -7.91 -0.92 22.74
N LEU A 562 -8.11 -2.12 23.31
CA LEU A 562 -8.12 -3.39 22.57
C LEU A 562 -9.27 -3.45 21.56
N LYS A 563 -10.50 -3.19 22.01
CA LYS A 563 -11.70 -3.18 21.15
C LYS A 563 -11.56 -2.15 20.01
N GLU A 564 -11.01 -0.98 20.33
CA GLU A 564 -10.74 0.08 19.34
C GLU A 564 -9.71 -0.34 18.29
N SER A 565 -8.62 -0.97 18.71
CA SER A 565 -7.59 -1.48 17.79
C SER A 565 -8.15 -2.62 16.93
N LEU A 566 -8.98 -3.48 17.50
CA LEU A 566 -9.66 -4.56 16.78
C LEU A 566 -10.65 -4.02 15.75
N ALA A 567 -11.40 -2.97 16.10
CA ALA A 567 -12.29 -2.28 15.18
C ALA A 567 -11.53 -1.71 13.97
N TRP A 568 -10.35 -1.13 14.21
CA TRP A 568 -9.47 -0.67 13.15
C TRP A 568 -9.01 -1.82 12.22
N ILE A 569 -8.58 -2.94 12.79
CA ILE A 569 -8.21 -4.13 11.98
C ILE A 569 -9.40 -4.66 11.18
N TYR A 570 -10.62 -4.65 11.73
CA TYR A 570 -11.81 -5.04 10.97
C TYR A 570 -12.10 -4.10 9.80
N ARG A 571 -11.88 -2.79 9.96
CA ARG A 571 -11.99 -1.82 8.88
C ARG A 571 -11.00 -2.15 7.76
N GLU A 572 -9.73 -2.40 8.09
CA GLU A 572 -8.71 -2.76 7.08
C GLU A 572 -9.02 -4.07 6.34
N LYS A 573 -9.79 -4.98 6.97
CA LYS A 573 -10.32 -6.19 6.35
C LYS A 573 -11.64 -5.98 5.58
N ASN A 574 -12.07 -4.73 5.36
CA ASN A 574 -13.36 -4.37 4.75
C ASN A 574 -14.60 -4.92 5.50
N LYS A 575 -14.50 -5.21 6.80
CA LYS A 575 -15.63 -5.65 7.64
C LYS A 575 -16.29 -4.45 8.33
N GLN A 576 -16.88 -3.57 7.52
CA GLN A 576 -17.40 -2.27 7.94
C GLN A 576 -18.36 -2.33 9.14
N MET A 577 -19.37 -3.22 9.09
CA MET A 577 -20.37 -3.33 10.17
C MET A 577 -19.75 -3.74 11.51
N LEU A 578 -18.78 -4.65 11.51
CA LEU A 578 -18.10 -5.08 12.74
C LEU A 578 -17.22 -3.96 13.31
N ALA A 579 -16.51 -3.23 12.45
CA ALA A 579 -15.72 -2.07 12.86
C ALA A 579 -16.60 -0.98 13.47
N GLU A 580 -17.68 -0.61 12.79
CA GLU A 580 -18.62 0.40 13.25
C GLU A 580 -19.22 0.04 14.63
N ASN A 581 -19.73 -1.18 14.78
CA ASN A 581 -20.35 -1.62 16.03
C ASN A 581 -19.38 -1.55 17.22
N LEU A 582 -18.13 -1.99 17.02
CA LEU A 582 -17.11 -1.92 18.07
C LEU A 582 -16.71 -0.49 18.41
N PHE A 583 -16.55 0.39 17.42
CA PHE A 583 -16.26 1.80 17.68
C PHE A 583 -17.40 2.49 18.43
N LEU A 584 -18.66 2.23 18.07
CA LEU A 584 -19.83 2.77 18.77
C LEU A 584 -19.87 2.32 20.23
N GLN A 585 -19.65 1.02 20.50
CA GLN A 585 -19.57 0.48 21.85
C GLN A 585 -18.45 1.15 22.66
N VAL A 586 -17.26 1.31 22.06
CA VAL A 586 -16.12 1.97 22.71
C VAL A 586 -16.43 3.43 23.04
N ILE A 587 -17.02 4.17 22.10
CA ILE A 587 -17.35 5.58 22.27
C ILE A 587 -18.42 5.77 23.35
N GLU A 588 -19.49 4.98 23.34
CA GLU A 588 -20.57 5.04 24.33
C GLU A 588 -20.02 4.79 25.75
N THR A 589 -19.17 3.79 25.88
CA THR A 589 -18.51 3.47 27.15
C THR A 589 -17.58 4.61 27.59
N ARG A 590 -16.68 5.10 26.71
CA ARG A 590 -15.78 6.23 27.03
C ARG A 590 -16.54 7.50 27.39
N LYS A 591 -17.68 7.77 26.75
CA LYS A 591 -18.57 8.89 27.12
C LYS A 591 -19.05 8.78 28.56
N GLY A 592 -19.42 7.57 29.01
CA GLY A 592 -19.83 7.31 30.39
C GLY A 592 -18.70 7.44 31.42
N PHE A 593 -17.47 7.00 31.08
CA PHE A 593 -16.32 7.02 32.01
C PHE A 593 -15.57 8.36 32.06
N GLN A 594 -15.28 8.95 30.90
CA GLN A 594 -14.35 10.08 30.75
C GLN A 594 -15.05 11.37 30.27
N GLY A 595 -16.28 11.25 29.77
CA GLY A 595 -17.01 12.35 29.15
C GLY A 595 -16.71 12.50 27.65
N ILE A 596 -17.60 13.22 26.96
CA ILE A 596 -17.57 13.36 25.49
C ILE A 596 -16.37 14.18 24.98
N ASN A 597 -15.89 15.14 25.78
CA ASN A 597 -14.81 16.05 25.40
C ASN A 597 -13.41 15.56 25.80
N HIS A 598 -13.33 14.36 26.39
CA HIS A 598 -12.04 13.79 26.73
C HIS A 598 -11.31 13.39 25.44
N ARG A 599 -10.00 13.68 25.37
CA ARG A 599 -9.17 13.47 24.18
C ARG A 599 -9.27 12.03 23.62
N ALA A 600 -9.33 11.03 24.49
CA ALA A 600 -9.46 9.62 24.05
C ALA A 600 -10.85 9.31 23.45
N THR A 601 -11.91 9.94 23.95
CA THR A 601 -13.27 9.81 23.39
C THR A 601 -13.32 10.45 22.01
N LEU A 602 -12.77 11.66 21.88
CA LEU A 602 -12.68 12.39 20.62
C LEU A 602 -11.80 11.67 19.59
N SER A 603 -10.69 11.05 20.00
CA SER A 603 -9.86 10.23 19.11
C SER A 603 -10.63 9.01 18.58
N SER A 604 -11.41 8.32 19.40
CA SER A 604 -12.28 7.23 18.92
C SER A 604 -13.39 7.71 17.99
N MET A 605 -14.00 8.87 18.29
CA MET A 605 -14.97 9.51 17.39
C MET A 605 -14.30 9.86 16.05
N ALA A 606 -13.11 10.47 16.06
CA ALA A 606 -12.36 10.79 14.85
C ALA A 606 -12.08 9.53 14.00
N ARG A 607 -11.71 8.41 14.63
CA ARG A 607 -11.51 7.12 13.96
C ARG A 607 -12.80 6.55 13.37
N LEU A 608 -13.92 6.62 14.09
CA LEU A 608 -15.24 6.25 13.55
C LEU A 608 -15.64 7.15 12.37
N GLY A 609 -15.34 8.45 12.44
CA GLY A 609 -15.55 9.39 11.33
C GLY A 609 -14.76 8.99 10.08
N LEU A 610 -13.52 8.50 10.24
CA LEU A 610 -12.74 7.94 9.13
C LEU A 610 -13.43 6.71 8.53
N VAL A 611 -13.98 5.82 9.36
CA VAL A 611 -14.73 4.63 8.92
C VAL A 611 -15.93 5.04 8.07
N TYR A 612 -16.69 6.06 8.45
CA TYR A 612 -17.83 6.58 7.68
C TYR A 612 -17.39 7.23 6.36
N MET A 613 -16.43 8.14 6.41
CA MET A 613 -15.98 8.87 5.22
C MET A 613 -15.34 7.95 4.18
N LEU A 614 -14.57 6.94 4.60
CA LEU A 614 -13.88 6.03 3.67
C LEU A 614 -14.82 4.99 3.05
N ALA A 615 -16.01 4.76 3.61
CA ALA A 615 -17.02 3.89 3.00
C ALA A 615 -17.81 4.58 1.89
N GLU A 616 -17.94 5.90 1.96
CA GLU A 616 -18.77 6.70 1.05
C GLU A 616 -17.94 7.42 -0.03
N LEU A 617 -16.62 7.57 0.16
CA LEU A 617 -15.73 8.32 -0.72
C LEU A 617 -14.71 7.44 -1.43
N SER A 618 -14.41 7.77 -2.69
CA SER A 618 -13.12 7.40 -3.28
C SER A 618 -11.99 8.11 -2.51
N PRO A 619 -11.06 7.38 -1.88
CA PRO A 619 -10.03 7.97 -1.01
C PRO A 619 -9.15 9.01 -1.71
N GLN A 620 -8.99 8.91 -3.04
CA GLN A 620 -8.05 9.72 -3.82
C GLN A 620 -8.40 11.22 -3.83
N ASN A 621 -9.68 11.56 -4.04
CA ASN A 621 -10.10 12.94 -4.26
C ASN A 621 -10.30 13.71 -2.95
N HIS A 622 -10.46 13.00 -1.82
CA HIS A 622 -10.88 13.60 -0.55
C HIS A 622 -9.91 13.38 0.62
N ARG A 623 -8.74 12.73 0.40
CA ARG A 623 -7.78 12.42 1.47
C ARG A 623 -7.40 13.60 2.36
N LYS A 624 -7.10 14.77 1.75
CA LYS A 624 -6.73 15.99 2.51
C LYS A 624 -7.88 16.47 3.40
N PHE A 625 -9.11 16.40 2.90
CA PHE A 625 -10.31 16.77 3.65
C PHE A 625 -10.54 15.79 4.81
N ILE A 626 -10.52 14.48 4.54
CA ILE A 626 -10.71 13.42 5.54
C ILE A 626 -9.68 13.55 6.68
N THR A 627 -8.40 13.74 6.35
CA THR A 627 -7.33 13.91 7.36
C THR A 627 -7.50 15.20 8.16
N ARG A 628 -7.84 16.32 7.49
CA ARG A 628 -8.09 17.60 8.16
C ARG A 628 -9.24 17.48 9.18
N LEU A 629 -10.38 16.94 8.74
CA LEU A 629 -11.57 16.82 9.57
C LEU A 629 -11.36 15.86 10.74
N SER A 630 -10.69 14.72 10.52
CA SER A 630 -10.33 13.79 11.59
C SER A 630 -9.46 14.45 12.67
N ASN A 631 -8.46 15.24 12.26
CA ASN A 631 -7.61 15.98 13.20
C ASN A 631 -8.39 17.06 13.98
N GLN A 632 -9.31 17.78 13.33
CA GLN A 632 -10.15 18.77 14.00
C GLN A 632 -11.03 18.12 15.09
N ILE A 633 -11.62 16.95 14.80
CA ILE A 633 -12.40 16.18 15.79
C ILE A 633 -11.50 15.75 16.96
N GLU A 634 -10.33 15.17 16.68
CA GLU A 634 -9.41 14.68 17.71
C GLU A 634 -8.89 15.79 18.64
N ASN A 635 -8.57 16.95 18.08
CA ASN A 635 -8.06 18.11 18.82
C ASN A 635 -9.16 18.94 19.49
N ASN A 636 -10.44 18.62 19.24
CA ASN A 636 -11.59 19.41 19.67
C ASN A 636 -11.59 20.85 19.09
N ASP A 637 -11.07 21.02 17.88
CA ASP A 637 -11.03 22.29 17.18
C ASP A 637 -12.41 22.64 16.58
N GLN A 638 -12.62 23.91 16.23
CA GLN A 638 -13.83 24.33 15.51
C GLN A 638 -13.86 23.70 14.12
N ILE A 639 -14.96 23.05 13.79
CA ILE A 639 -15.23 22.49 12.46
C ILE A 639 -15.69 23.63 11.56
N SER A 640 -15.04 23.78 10.41
CA SER A 640 -15.36 24.89 9.52
C SER A 640 -16.69 24.68 8.81
N GLU A 641 -17.36 25.78 8.45
CA GLU A 641 -18.58 25.75 7.64
C GLU A 641 -18.36 24.98 6.33
N GLU A 642 -17.19 25.14 5.69
CA GLU A 642 -16.82 24.40 4.48
C GLU A 642 -16.80 22.88 4.70
N ASP A 643 -16.35 22.43 5.88
CA ASP A 643 -16.32 21.00 6.22
C ASP A 643 -17.74 20.46 6.42
N MET A 644 -18.60 21.22 7.10
CA MET A 644 -20.01 20.86 7.31
C MET A 644 -20.79 20.82 5.98
N ILE A 645 -20.55 21.79 5.09
CA ILE A 645 -21.12 21.81 3.73
C ILE A 645 -20.69 20.58 2.95
N LYS A 646 -19.40 20.21 3.00
CA LYS A 646 -18.91 18.99 2.32
C LYS A 646 -19.58 17.74 2.86
N VAL A 647 -19.70 17.58 4.18
CA VAL A 647 -20.41 16.43 4.77
C VAL A 647 -21.89 16.40 4.36
N GLY A 648 -22.56 17.55 4.33
CA GLY A 648 -23.94 17.69 3.85
C GLY A 648 -24.10 17.31 2.38
N ASN A 649 -23.20 17.77 1.50
CA ASN A 649 -23.17 17.42 0.08
C ASN A 649 -22.87 15.95 -0.19
N LEU A 650 -22.22 15.26 0.74
CA LEU A 650 -21.92 13.83 0.63
C LEU A 650 -23.07 12.95 1.16
N SER A 651 -24.13 13.53 1.73
CA SER A 651 -25.26 12.78 2.33
C SER A 651 -24.85 11.79 3.42
N SER A 652 -23.74 12.06 4.10
CA SER A 652 -23.23 11.18 5.15
C SER A 652 -24.03 11.35 6.44
N HIS A 653 -25.19 10.70 6.55
CA HIS A 653 -26.05 10.80 7.74
C HIS A 653 -25.31 10.40 9.01
N LYS A 654 -24.51 9.33 8.96
CA LYS A 654 -23.75 8.83 10.10
C LYS A 654 -22.63 9.77 10.51
N MET A 655 -21.89 10.35 9.55
CA MET A 655 -20.87 11.35 9.84
C MET A 655 -21.49 12.63 10.39
N MET A 656 -22.58 13.11 9.79
CA MET A 656 -23.28 14.30 10.29
C MET A 656 -23.78 14.10 11.73
N LYS A 657 -24.31 12.92 12.04
CA LYS A 657 -24.69 12.55 13.42
C LYS A 657 -23.51 12.62 14.38
N LEU A 658 -22.37 12.06 14.00
CA LEU A 658 -21.17 12.11 14.81
C LEU A 658 -20.70 13.56 15.07
N LEU A 659 -20.74 14.42 14.04
CA LEU A 659 -20.36 15.83 14.17
C LEU A 659 -21.32 16.60 15.09
N LEU A 660 -22.63 16.39 14.93
CA LEU A 660 -23.64 17.07 15.74
C LEU A 660 -23.61 16.63 17.22
N GLU A 661 -23.02 15.48 17.54
CA GLU A 661 -22.78 15.03 18.92
C GLU A 661 -21.60 15.74 19.60
N LEU A 662 -20.71 16.40 18.85
CA LEU A 662 -19.63 17.21 19.43
C LEU A 662 -20.19 18.45 20.14
N LYS A 663 -19.33 19.11 20.95
CA LYS A 663 -19.69 20.34 21.67
C LYS A 663 -20.36 21.36 20.76
N ARG A 664 -21.40 22.03 21.29
CA ARG A 664 -22.22 22.97 20.50
C ARG A 664 -21.41 24.07 19.83
N ASP A 665 -20.47 24.66 20.58
CA ASP A 665 -19.61 25.75 20.12
C ASP A 665 -18.60 25.34 19.04
N ASN A 666 -18.37 24.03 18.84
CA ASN A 666 -17.38 23.52 17.89
C ASN A 666 -17.96 23.23 16.50
N VAL A 667 -19.29 23.17 16.39
CA VAL A 667 -19.99 22.82 15.14
C VAL A 667 -21.13 23.80 14.95
N GLU A 668 -20.96 24.71 14.01
CA GLU A 668 -21.98 25.68 13.62
C GLU A 668 -22.78 25.14 12.43
N VAL A 669 -24.11 25.15 12.55
CA VAL A 669 -25.01 24.82 11.43
C VAL A 669 -25.51 26.14 10.85
N THR A 670 -24.81 26.61 9.82
CA THR A 670 -25.15 27.86 9.14
C THR A 670 -26.23 27.65 8.08
N GLU A 671 -26.72 28.74 7.50
CA GLU A 671 -27.64 28.72 6.37
C GLU A 671 -27.09 27.91 5.18
N GLU A 672 -25.80 28.05 4.86
CA GLU A 672 -25.18 27.37 3.72
C GLU A 672 -25.07 25.85 3.95
N VAL A 673 -24.89 25.40 5.19
CA VAL A 673 -24.97 23.97 5.55
C VAL A 673 -26.38 23.44 5.33
N VAL A 674 -27.41 24.20 5.72
CA VAL A 674 -28.82 23.82 5.51
C VAL A 674 -29.14 23.73 4.02
N LYS A 675 -28.66 24.68 3.21
CA LYS A 675 -28.80 24.63 1.73
C LYS A 675 -28.14 23.41 1.12
N ALA A 676 -26.90 23.11 1.52
CA ALA A 676 -26.16 21.95 1.03
C ALA A 676 -26.92 20.64 1.30
N VAL A 677 -27.49 20.49 2.50
CA VAL A 677 -28.34 19.34 2.86
C VAL A 677 -29.64 19.36 2.06
N ALA A 678 -30.30 20.50 1.97
CA ALA A 678 -31.57 20.67 1.26
C ALA A 678 -31.49 20.37 -0.24
N SER A 679 -30.35 20.59 -0.87
CA SER A 679 -30.12 20.28 -2.30
C SER A 679 -29.70 18.84 -2.56
N ASN A 680 -29.53 18.02 -1.51
CA ASN A 680 -29.04 16.65 -1.66
C ASN A 680 -30.16 15.62 -1.89
N TYR A 681 -29.85 14.55 -2.61
CA TYR A 681 -30.74 13.41 -2.88
C TYR A 681 -31.23 12.71 -1.59
N TYR A 682 -30.36 12.49 -0.60
CA TYR A 682 -30.72 11.87 0.70
C TYR A 682 -30.76 12.89 1.85
N GLY A 683 -30.98 14.17 1.51
CA GLY A 683 -30.94 15.28 2.46
C GLY A 683 -31.96 15.17 3.60
N GLU A 684 -33.09 14.48 3.40
CA GLU A 684 -34.17 14.34 4.37
C GLU A 684 -33.69 13.78 5.72
N SER A 685 -32.96 12.67 5.70
CA SER A 685 -32.46 12.01 6.91
C SER A 685 -31.52 12.90 7.70
N ILE A 686 -30.72 13.72 7.01
CA ILE A 686 -29.82 14.68 7.63
C ILE A 686 -30.60 15.89 8.16
N MET A 687 -31.56 16.42 7.40
CA MET A 687 -32.39 17.55 7.81
C MET A 687 -33.19 17.21 9.07
N LYS A 688 -33.79 16.01 9.13
CA LYS A 688 -34.51 15.51 10.31
C LYS A 688 -33.61 15.48 11.55
N LEU A 689 -32.40 14.95 11.40
CA LEU A 689 -31.42 14.87 12.48
C LEU A 689 -30.97 16.25 12.96
N ILE A 690 -30.68 17.15 12.02
CA ILE A 690 -30.30 18.54 12.28
C ILE A 690 -31.42 19.25 13.06
N LEU A 691 -32.68 19.11 12.64
CA LEU A 691 -33.84 19.72 13.31
C LEU A 691 -34.12 19.10 14.68
N GLU A 692 -33.90 17.80 14.87
CA GLU A 692 -34.08 17.13 16.18
C GLU A 692 -33.01 17.54 17.19
N LYS A 693 -31.75 17.68 16.77
CA LYS A 693 -30.61 17.95 17.66
C LYS A 693 -30.36 19.44 17.88
N ARG A 694 -30.60 20.26 16.85
CA ARG A 694 -30.25 21.69 16.80
C ARG A 694 -31.33 22.55 16.16
N GLY A 695 -32.58 22.07 16.12
CA GLY A 695 -33.70 22.77 15.51
C GLY A 695 -33.77 24.25 15.91
N GLU A 696 -33.81 24.55 17.22
CA GLU A 696 -33.92 25.91 17.76
C GLU A 696 -32.84 26.90 17.28
N GLU A 697 -31.67 26.42 16.89
CA GLU A 697 -30.53 27.25 16.42
C GLU A 697 -30.64 27.60 14.92
N ILE A 698 -31.52 26.92 14.17
CA ILE A 698 -31.58 27.00 12.72
C ILE A 698 -32.65 27.97 12.27
N ILE A 699 -32.19 29.02 11.60
CA ILE A 699 -33.03 29.94 10.86
C ILE A 699 -33.25 29.36 9.47
N ILE A 700 -34.48 28.94 9.18
CA ILE A 700 -34.88 28.53 7.83
C ILE A 700 -35.09 29.80 7.01
N THR A 701 -34.12 30.12 6.16
CA THR A 701 -34.16 31.30 5.29
C THR A 701 -34.96 31.03 4.01
N GLU A 702 -35.30 32.10 3.29
CA GLU A 702 -35.93 32.02 1.96
C GLU A 702 -35.07 31.21 0.98
N GLU A 703 -33.75 31.39 0.99
CA GLU A 703 -32.86 30.68 0.09
C GLU A 703 -32.75 29.18 0.42
N ALA A 704 -32.81 28.80 1.71
CA ALA A 704 -32.94 27.39 2.09
C ALA A 704 -34.26 26.79 1.60
N LEU A 705 -35.38 27.51 1.71
CA LEU A 705 -36.68 27.06 1.19
C LEU A 705 -36.70 26.95 -0.34
N LYS A 706 -36.03 27.86 -1.05
CA LYS A 706 -35.85 27.77 -2.52
C LYS A 706 -35.03 26.54 -2.90
N ALA A 707 -33.97 26.22 -2.16
CA ALA A 707 -33.16 25.03 -2.37
C ALA A 707 -33.99 23.75 -2.20
N ILE A 708 -34.83 23.69 -1.16
CA ILE A 708 -35.77 22.58 -0.93
C ILE A 708 -36.79 22.48 -2.06
N ALA A 709 -37.42 23.61 -2.42
CA ALA A 709 -38.43 23.68 -3.46
C ALA A 709 -37.89 23.29 -4.85
N SER A 710 -36.59 23.48 -5.08
CA SER A 710 -35.90 23.11 -6.31
C SER A 710 -35.33 21.68 -6.30
N ASN A 711 -35.38 20.97 -5.17
CA ASN A 711 -34.90 19.59 -5.07
C ASN A 711 -35.94 18.63 -5.66
N GLU A 712 -35.55 17.88 -6.69
CA GLU A 712 -36.45 16.96 -7.41
C GLU A 712 -36.70 15.64 -6.68
N TYR A 713 -35.93 15.35 -5.62
CA TYR A 713 -35.90 14.07 -4.92
C TYR A 713 -36.45 14.18 -3.50
N ALA A 714 -35.69 14.79 -2.58
CA ALA A 714 -36.05 14.89 -1.16
C ALA A 714 -36.81 16.19 -0.81
N GLY A 715 -37.09 17.05 -1.79
CA GLY A 715 -37.71 18.35 -1.57
C GLY A 715 -39.09 18.29 -0.94
N GLU A 716 -39.90 17.28 -1.33
CA GLU A 716 -41.23 17.01 -0.76
C GLU A 716 -41.14 16.68 0.73
N ASP A 717 -40.39 15.64 1.09
CA ASP A 717 -40.27 15.15 2.45
C ASP A 717 -39.64 16.21 3.38
N ILE A 718 -38.62 16.93 2.89
CA ILE A 718 -37.99 18.01 3.65
C ILE A 718 -38.97 19.18 3.87
N MET A 719 -39.74 19.56 2.85
CA MET A 719 -40.73 20.65 2.97
C MET A 719 -41.84 20.27 3.95
N GLU A 720 -42.35 19.03 3.89
CA GLU A 720 -43.35 18.53 4.82
C GLU A 720 -42.85 18.57 6.26
N LEU A 721 -41.68 17.99 6.53
CA LEU A 721 -41.02 17.96 7.84
C LEU A 721 -40.86 19.38 8.43
N ILE A 722 -40.46 20.33 7.59
CA ILE A 722 -40.23 21.72 7.99
C ILE A 722 -41.56 22.43 8.30
N LEU A 723 -42.58 22.26 7.46
CA LEU A 723 -43.91 22.84 7.69
C LEU A 723 -44.63 22.25 8.92
N GLU A 724 -44.35 21.00 9.30
CA GLU A 724 -44.88 20.40 10.53
C GLU A 724 -44.20 20.90 11.80
N LYS A 725 -42.87 21.05 11.77
CA LYS A 725 -42.10 21.40 12.97
C LYS A 725 -42.01 22.91 13.23
N ARG A 726 -42.41 23.75 12.26
CA ARG A 726 -42.27 25.21 12.35
C ARG A 726 -43.56 25.91 11.91
N GLU A 727 -44.28 26.45 12.88
CA GLU A 727 -45.54 27.17 12.62
C GLU A 727 -45.31 28.52 11.91
N GLU A 728 -44.19 29.21 12.16
CA GLU A 728 -43.89 30.58 11.67
C GLU A 728 -43.06 30.66 10.37
N ILE A 729 -43.21 29.71 9.45
CA ILE A 729 -42.50 29.80 8.15
C ILE A 729 -43.23 30.73 7.18
N ILE A 730 -42.51 31.75 6.72
CA ILE A 730 -42.94 32.66 5.66
C ILE A 730 -42.59 32.03 4.31
N ILE A 731 -43.61 31.65 3.54
CA ILE A 731 -43.45 31.21 2.15
C ILE A 731 -43.58 32.44 1.24
N THR A 732 -42.51 32.77 0.51
CA THR A 732 -42.45 33.92 -0.39
C THR A 732 -42.84 33.55 -1.84
N GLU A 733 -43.01 34.56 -2.70
CA GLU A 733 -43.24 34.37 -4.14
C GLU A 733 -42.11 33.56 -4.80
N GLU A 734 -40.85 33.79 -4.43
CA GLU A 734 -39.71 33.13 -5.07
C GLU A 734 -39.60 31.65 -4.67
N VAL A 735 -40.03 31.25 -3.46
CA VAL A 735 -40.13 29.84 -3.06
C VAL A 735 -41.21 29.12 -3.88
N LEU A 736 -42.38 29.74 -4.06
CA LEU A 736 -43.46 29.18 -4.88
C LEU A 736 -43.05 29.05 -6.35
N LYS A 737 -42.34 30.04 -6.88
CA LYS A 737 -41.80 30.04 -8.24
C LYS A 737 -40.74 28.95 -8.43
N ALA A 738 -39.88 28.72 -7.44
CA ALA A 738 -38.91 27.62 -7.45
C ALA A 738 -39.62 26.27 -7.51
N ALA A 739 -40.64 26.04 -6.67
CA ALA A 739 -41.45 24.83 -6.71
C ALA A 739 -42.20 24.67 -8.05
N ALA A 740 -42.78 25.75 -8.58
CA ALA A 740 -43.47 25.72 -9.87
C ALA A 740 -42.55 25.43 -11.07
N SER A 741 -41.27 25.81 -10.97
CA SER A 741 -40.25 25.55 -12.00
C SER A 741 -39.64 24.14 -11.90
N ASN A 742 -39.76 23.49 -10.74
CA ASN A 742 -39.27 22.13 -10.49
C ASN A 742 -40.20 21.09 -11.16
N HIS A 743 -39.63 20.13 -11.91
CA HIS A 743 -40.39 19.08 -12.59
C HIS A 743 -41.25 18.23 -11.65
N SER A 744 -40.77 17.98 -10.43
CA SER A 744 -41.48 17.24 -9.37
C SER A 744 -42.18 18.15 -8.35
N GLY A 745 -42.08 19.48 -8.53
CA GLY A 745 -42.51 20.45 -7.51
C GLY A 745 -44.02 20.58 -7.32
N GLY A 746 -44.85 19.89 -8.12
CA GLY A 746 -46.31 19.90 -7.96
C GLY A 746 -46.78 19.44 -6.59
N LYS A 747 -46.15 18.41 -6.01
CA LYS A 747 -46.48 17.93 -4.67
C LYS A 747 -46.03 18.89 -3.56
N ILE A 748 -44.85 19.49 -3.71
CA ILE A 748 -44.36 20.54 -2.81
C ILE A 748 -45.36 21.70 -2.80
N LEU A 749 -45.83 22.11 -3.98
CA LEU A 749 -46.82 23.16 -4.11
C LEU A 749 -48.18 22.77 -3.48
N GLU A 750 -48.62 21.52 -3.67
CA GLU A 750 -49.85 21.00 -3.06
C GLU A 750 -49.77 21.06 -1.53
N LEU A 751 -48.69 20.55 -0.92
CA LEU A 751 -48.45 20.59 0.52
C LEU A 751 -48.48 22.03 1.07
N ILE A 752 -47.80 22.95 0.39
CA ILE A 752 -47.76 24.38 0.77
C ILE A 752 -49.17 24.98 0.70
N LEU A 753 -49.91 24.72 -0.39
CA LEU A 753 -51.25 25.27 -0.61
C LEU A 753 -52.30 24.70 0.35
N GLU A 754 -52.13 23.47 0.83
CA GLU A 754 -52.98 22.84 1.84
C GLU A 754 -52.73 23.36 3.25
N LYS A 755 -51.47 23.55 3.63
CA LYS A 755 -51.11 23.97 5.00
C LYS A 755 -51.18 25.49 5.23
N ARG A 756 -51.33 26.30 4.17
CA ARG A 756 -51.32 27.77 4.26
C ARG A 756 -52.45 28.41 3.45
N GLU A 757 -53.56 28.73 4.11
CA GLU A 757 -54.76 29.28 3.45
C GLU A 757 -54.59 30.71 2.88
N GLU A 758 -53.56 31.46 3.25
CA GLU A 758 -53.40 32.88 2.84
C GLU A 758 -52.44 33.11 1.64
N ILE A 759 -51.93 32.06 1.01
CA ILE A 759 -50.96 32.21 -0.10
C ILE A 759 -51.63 32.76 -1.36
N ILE A 760 -51.13 33.91 -1.82
CA ILE A 760 -51.50 34.54 -3.09
C ILE A 760 -50.60 33.99 -4.20
N ILE A 761 -51.21 33.39 -5.23
CA ILE A 761 -50.51 32.97 -6.44
C ILE A 761 -50.41 34.15 -7.40
N THR A 762 -49.18 34.52 -7.73
CA THR A 762 -48.87 35.63 -8.63
C THR A 762 -48.69 35.17 -10.08
N GLU A 763 -48.66 36.12 -11.00
CA GLU A 763 -48.33 35.89 -12.41
C GLU A 763 -46.98 35.20 -12.62
N LYS A 764 -45.95 35.55 -11.83
CA LYS A 764 -44.62 34.93 -11.99
C LYS A 764 -44.63 33.43 -11.68
N VAL A 765 -45.37 33.02 -10.65
CA VAL A 765 -45.52 31.60 -10.27
C VAL A 765 -46.26 30.84 -11.37
N LEU A 766 -47.29 31.43 -11.95
CA LEU A 766 -48.03 30.84 -13.07
C LEU A 766 -47.20 30.75 -14.34
N LYS A 767 -46.41 31.79 -14.65
CA LYS A 767 -45.50 31.79 -15.79
C LYS A 767 -44.42 30.73 -15.62
N ALA A 768 -43.89 30.55 -14.41
CA ALA A 768 -42.96 29.46 -14.10
C ALA A 768 -43.59 28.08 -14.31
N ALA A 769 -44.81 27.86 -13.79
CA ALA A 769 -45.54 26.62 -14.03
C ALA A 769 -45.82 26.40 -15.53
N ALA A 770 -46.25 27.44 -16.26
CA ALA A 770 -46.54 27.38 -17.69
C ALA A 770 -45.31 27.07 -18.56
N ASN A 771 -44.11 27.48 -18.12
CA ASN A 771 -42.84 27.15 -18.76
C ASN A 771 -42.28 25.77 -18.35
N ASN A 772 -42.84 25.13 -17.33
CA ASN A 772 -42.41 23.81 -16.87
C ASN A 772 -42.98 22.73 -17.79
N TYR A 773 -42.15 21.74 -18.14
CA TYR A 773 -42.53 20.62 -18.99
C TYR A 773 -43.74 19.82 -18.44
N TYR A 774 -43.86 19.69 -17.12
CA TYR A 774 -45.00 19.05 -16.42
C TYR A 774 -45.99 20.07 -15.83
N GLY A 775 -45.92 21.32 -16.31
CA GLY A 775 -46.69 22.46 -15.83
C GLY A 775 -48.21 22.27 -15.81
N GLU A 776 -48.75 21.41 -16.67
CA GLU A 776 -50.18 21.06 -16.73
C GLU A 776 -50.71 20.63 -15.35
N LYS A 777 -50.03 19.66 -14.71
CA LYS A 777 -50.45 19.13 -13.40
C LYS A 777 -50.32 20.20 -12.30
N ILE A 778 -49.27 21.00 -12.36
CA ILE A 778 -49.01 22.08 -11.40
C ILE A 778 -50.12 23.14 -11.52
N LEU A 779 -50.46 23.55 -12.74
CA LEU A 779 -51.53 24.51 -13.00
C LEU A 779 -52.91 23.95 -12.67
N GLU A 780 -53.17 22.66 -12.93
CA GLU A 780 -54.41 22.00 -12.51
C GLU A 780 -54.59 22.06 -10.99
N LEU A 781 -53.53 21.74 -10.22
CA LEU A 781 -53.53 21.81 -8.76
C LEU A 781 -53.79 23.24 -8.27
N ILE A 782 -53.08 24.23 -8.83
CA ILE A 782 -53.27 25.65 -8.50
C ILE A 782 -54.72 26.08 -8.75
N LEU A 783 -55.26 25.80 -9.95
CA LEU A 783 -56.61 26.21 -10.33
C LEU A 783 -57.67 25.51 -9.47
N LYS A 784 -57.48 24.22 -9.13
CA LYS A 784 -58.40 23.46 -8.28
C LYS A 784 -58.45 24.00 -6.85
N LYS A 785 -57.30 24.38 -6.28
CA LYS A 785 -57.19 24.80 -4.88
C LYS A 785 -57.44 26.29 -4.67
N ARG A 786 -57.15 27.15 -5.67
CA ARG A 786 -57.19 28.61 -5.51
C ARG A 786 -58.21 29.36 -6.35
N GLY A 787 -58.88 28.74 -7.34
CA GLY A 787 -60.11 29.21 -8.02
C GLY A 787 -60.03 30.56 -8.78
N GLU A 788 -59.60 31.63 -8.12
CA GLU A 788 -59.43 32.98 -8.63
C GLU A 788 -57.94 33.27 -8.83
N VAL A 789 -57.48 33.00 -10.06
CA VAL A 789 -56.12 33.32 -10.47
C VAL A 789 -56.19 34.05 -11.81
N ILE A 790 -55.60 35.24 -11.88
CA ILE A 790 -55.58 36.06 -13.09
C ILE A 790 -54.56 35.44 -14.07
N ILE A 791 -55.06 34.96 -15.20
CA ILE A 791 -54.22 34.49 -16.31
C ILE A 791 -53.97 35.68 -17.24
N THR A 792 -52.71 36.08 -17.38
CA THR A 792 -52.27 37.17 -18.25
C THR A 792 -51.81 36.66 -19.61
N GLU A 793 -51.59 37.59 -20.55
CA GLU A 793 -50.98 37.31 -21.85
C GLU A 793 -49.62 36.62 -21.71
N GLU A 794 -48.80 37.04 -20.74
CA GLU A 794 -47.45 36.47 -20.50
C GLU A 794 -47.49 34.99 -20.09
N VAL A 795 -48.51 34.58 -19.32
CA VAL A 795 -48.71 33.17 -18.92
C VAL A 795 -49.16 32.33 -20.11
N LEU A 796 -50.05 32.85 -20.94
CA LEU A 796 -50.50 32.19 -22.18
C LEU A 796 -49.35 32.06 -23.19
N ASN A 797 -48.55 33.10 -23.33
CA ASN A 797 -47.40 33.14 -24.22
C ASN A 797 -46.33 32.13 -23.76
N ALA A 798 -46.06 32.04 -22.45
CA ALA A 798 -45.20 31.03 -21.86
C ALA A 798 -45.72 29.60 -22.13
N ALA A 799 -47.02 29.36 -21.93
CA ALA A 799 -47.63 28.08 -22.24
C ALA A 799 -47.52 27.75 -23.74
N ALA A 800 -47.77 28.70 -24.63
CA ALA A 800 -47.71 28.51 -26.09
C ALA A 800 -46.29 28.19 -26.60
N HIS A 801 -45.23 28.72 -25.97
CA HIS A 801 -43.85 28.37 -26.27
C HIS A 801 -43.40 27.02 -25.66
N ASN A 802 -44.12 26.50 -24.67
CA ASN A 802 -43.78 25.23 -24.03
C ASN A 802 -44.06 24.05 -24.97
N TYR A 803 -43.17 23.07 -25.01
CA TYR A 803 -43.31 21.84 -25.80
C TYR A 803 -44.63 21.09 -25.51
N ASN A 804 -45.04 21.00 -24.24
CA ASN A 804 -46.32 20.41 -23.81
C ASN A 804 -47.44 21.46 -23.67
N GLY A 805 -47.24 22.66 -24.21
CA GLY A 805 -48.11 23.82 -24.10
C GLY A 805 -49.57 23.58 -24.47
N GLY A 806 -49.84 22.64 -25.38
CA GLY A 806 -51.21 22.31 -25.81
C GLY A 806 -52.11 21.87 -24.68
N LYS A 807 -51.62 21.03 -23.76
CA LYS A 807 -52.42 20.58 -22.60
C LYS A 807 -52.60 21.67 -21.55
N ILE A 808 -51.56 22.47 -21.35
CA ILE A 808 -51.61 23.63 -20.45
C ILE A 808 -52.65 24.64 -20.95
N LEU A 809 -52.62 24.94 -22.25
CA LEU A 809 -53.60 25.81 -22.90
C LEU A 809 -55.00 25.20 -22.90
N GLU A 810 -55.14 23.88 -23.11
CA GLU A 810 -56.43 23.18 -22.98
C GLU A 810 -57.07 23.44 -21.62
N LEU A 811 -56.32 23.17 -20.56
CA LEU A 811 -56.76 23.34 -19.18
C LEU A 811 -57.15 24.78 -18.85
N ILE A 812 -56.33 25.76 -19.30
CA ILE A 812 -56.60 27.19 -19.09
C ILE A 812 -57.84 27.64 -19.88
N LEU A 813 -57.96 27.25 -21.14
CA LEU A 813 -59.04 27.67 -22.03
C LEU A 813 -60.37 26.98 -21.70
N GLU A 814 -60.36 25.79 -21.11
CA GLU A 814 -61.56 25.08 -20.63
C GLU A 814 -62.18 25.70 -19.38
N LYS A 815 -61.35 26.28 -18.50
CA LYS A 815 -61.82 26.76 -17.18
C LYS A 815 -62.25 28.22 -17.18
N ARG A 816 -61.91 29.03 -18.19
CA ARG A 816 -62.22 30.47 -18.20
C ARG A 816 -62.71 30.91 -19.57
N GLU A 817 -63.94 31.36 -19.72
CA GLU A 817 -64.50 31.75 -21.03
C GLU A 817 -64.09 33.16 -21.52
N GLU A 818 -63.41 33.99 -20.71
CA GLU A 818 -63.13 35.40 -21.05
C GLU A 818 -61.68 35.69 -21.52
N ILE A 819 -60.87 34.66 -21.79
CA ILE A 819 -59.45 34.87 -22.17
C ILE A 819 -59.34 35.34 -23.63
N ILE A 820 -58.70 36.50 -23.82
CA ILE A 820 -58.36 37.06 -25.14
C ILE A 820 -57.05 36.42 -25.63
N ILE A 821 -57.10 35.79 -26.80
CA ILE A 821 -55.91 35.30 -27.50
C ILE A 821 -55.33 36.43 -28.34
N THR A 822 -54.09 36.84 -28.03
CA THR A 822 -53.38 37.88 -28.77
C THR A 822 -52.56 37.32 -29.93
N GLU A 823 -52.11 38.20 -30.82
CA GLU A 823 -51.22 37.85 -31.94
C GLU A 823 -49.93 37.17 -31.46
N LYS A 824 -49.32 37.67 -30.37
CA LYS A 824 -48.10 37.09 -29.78
C LYS A 824 -48.29 35.64 -29.32
N VAL A 825 -49.44 35.32 -28.72
CA VAL A 825 -49.74 33.94 -28.30
C VAL A 825 -49.91 33.01 -29.51
N LEU A 826 -50.38 33.54 -30.64
CA LEU A 826 -50.53 32.79 -31.88
C LEU A 826 -49.19 32.61 -32.60
N GLU A 827 -48.33 33.62 -32.62
CA GLU A 827 -46.96 33.50 -33.12
C GLU A 827 -46.18 32.45 -32.31
N ALA A 828 -46.30 32.48 -31.00
CA ALA A 828 -45.74 31.49 -30.08
C ALA A 828 -46.25 30.08 -30.37
N ALA A 829 -47.57 29.92 -30.53
CA ALA A 829 -48.18 28.64 -30.86
C ALA A 829 -47.75 28.15 -32.25
N ALA A 830 -47.71 29.04 -33.25
CA ALA A 830 -47.32 28.73 -34.62
C ALA A 830 -45.86 28.31 -34.74
N SER A 831 -44.99 28.88 -33.91
CA SER A 831 -43.56 28.55 -33.84
C SER A 831 -43.24 27.35 -32.93
N ASN A 832 -44.24 26.77 -32.28
CA ASN A 832 -44.06 25.60 -31.43
C ASN A 832 -43.92 24.30 -32.24
N TYR A 833 -43.16 23.33 -31.71
CA TYR A 833 -43.08 21.97 -32.24
C TYR A 833 -44.46 21.32 -32.47
N ASN A 834 -45.38 21.48 -31.51
CA ASN A 834 -46.75 20.96 -31.58
C ASN A 834 -47.75 22.00 -32.10
N GLY A 835 -47.29 23.00 -32.86
CA GLY A 835 -48.07 24.18 -33.23
C GLY A 835 -49.41 23.87 -33.91
N GLU A 836 -49.47 22.84 -34.76
CA GLU A 836 -50.71 22.32 -35.35
C GLU A 836 -51.76 22.01 -34.28
N LYS A 837 -51.43 21.17 -33.29
CA LYS A 837 -52.36 20.75 -32.23
C LYS A 837 -52.74 21.91 -31.33
N ILE A 838 -51.80 22.79 -31.02
CA ILE A 838 -52.04 23.97 -30.17
C ILE A 838 -53.00 24.93 -30.87
N LEU A 839 -52.77 25.23 -32.15
CA LEU A 839 -53.64 26.09 -32.94
C LEU A 839 -55.01 25.45 -33.19
N GLU A 840 -55.07 24.14 -33.46
CA GLU A 840 -56.35 23.43 -33.59
C GLU A 840 -57.19 23.56 -32.31
N LEU A 841 -56.54 23.42 -31.16
CA LEU A 841 -57.19 23.57 -29.86
C LEU A 841 -57.70 24.99 -29.63
N ILE A 842 -56.87 26.01 -29.91
CA ILE A 842 -57.26 27.43 -29.80
C ILE A 842 -58.46 27.70 -30.72
N LEU A 843 -58.40 27.27 -31.97
CA LEU A 843 -59.47 27.46 -32.96
C LEU A 843 -60.77 26.76 -32.53
N LYS A 844 -60.69 25.54 -32.00
CA LYS A 844 -61.84 24.76 -31.53
C LYS A 844 -62.54 25.41 -30.33
N LYS A 845 -61.78 25.99 -29.40
CA LYS A 845 -62.32 26.54 -28.14
C LYS A 845 -62.67 28.03 -28.21
N ARG A 846 -62.03 28.81 -29.11
CA ARG A 846 -62.17 30.29 -29.16
C ARG A 846 -62.75 30.85 -30.46
N GLY A 847 -63.05 30.02 -31.46
CA GLY A 847 -63.68 30.48 -32.69
C GLY A 847 -62.76 31.34 -33.56
N GLU A 848 -63.27 32.46 -34.10
CA GLU A 848 -62.62 33.29 -35.12
C GLU A 848 -61.37 34.05 -34.62
N VAL A 849 -60.23 33.36 -34.55
CA VAL A 849 -58.92 33.98 -34.31
C VAL A 849 -58.25 34.49 -35.60
N ILE A 850 -58.04 35.79 -35.76
CA ILE A 850 -57.41 36.38 -36.95
C ILE A 850 -55.98 35.86 -37.10
N ILE A 851 -55.68 35.21 -38.23
CA ILE A 851 -54.32 34.79 -38.59
C ILE A 851 -53.70 35.92 -39.39
N THR A 852 -52.68 36.57 -38.81
CA THR A 852 -51.94 37.68 -39.41
C THR A 852 -50.72 37.17 -40.20
N GLU A 853 -50.06 38.08 -40.92
CA GLU A 853 -48.83 37.79 -41.65
C GLU A 853 -47.68 37.32 -40.74
N GLU A 854 -47.55 37.88 -39.54
CA GLU A 854 -46.50 37.49 -38.59
C GLU A 854 -46.73 36.08 -38.02
N VAL A 855 -47.98 35.68 -37.76
CA VAL A 855 -48.32 34.30 -37.38
C VAL A 855 -47.97 33.30 -38.49
N LEU A 856 -48.19 33.67 -39.76
CA LEU A 856 -47.80 32.83 -40.89
C LEU A 856 -46.29 32.74 -41.02
N LYS A 857 -45.56 33.85 -40.90
CA LYS A 857 -44.09 33.87 -40.90
C LYS A 857 -43.53 33.00 -39.76
N ALA A 858 -44.10 33.09 -38.57
CA ALA A 858 -43.74 32.25 -37.43
C ALA A 858 -43.96 30.76 -37.76
N ALA A 859 -45.10 30.38 -38.34
CA ALA A 859 -45.36 29.01 -38.75
C ALA A 859 -44.32 28.51 -39.77
N VAL A 860 -44.12 29.25 -40.87
CA VAL A 860 -43.27 28.78 -41.99
C VAL A 860 -41.78 28.84 -41.71
N SER A 861 -41.35 29.51 -40.64
CA SER A 861 -39.94 29.65 -40.26
C SER A 861 -39.44 28.50 -39.37
N THR A 862 -40.31 27.57 -38.97
CA THR A 862 -39.94 26.44 -38.09
C THR A 862 -39.74 25.13 -38.82
N CYS A 863 -39.08 24.18 -38.17
CA CYS A 863 -38.88 22.82 -38.68
C CYS A 863 -40.15 21.94 -38.64
N TYR A 864 -41.26 22.37 -38.05
CA TYR A 864 -42.53 21.63 -38.04
C TYR A 864 -43.67 22.44 -38.65
N GLY A 865 -43.33 23.55 -39.31
CA GLY A 865 -44.25 24.51 -39.89
C GLY A 865 -45.17 23.96 -40.96
N GLU A 866 -44.81 22.86 -41.62
CA GLU A 866 -45.63 22.26 -42.69
C GLU A 866 -47.01 21.81 -42.19
N SER A 867 -47.07 21.07 -41.08
CA SER A 867 -48.34 20.60 -40.50
C SER A 867 -49.18 21.76 -39.95
N THR A 868 -48.52 22.72 -39.30
CA THR A 868 -49.15 23.95 -38.83
C THR A 868 -49.75 24.74 -40.00
N MET A 869 -48.99 24.91 -41.08
CA MET A 869 -49.43 25.61 -42.29
C MET A 869 -50.57 24.87 -43.00
N LYS A 870 -50.52 23.54 -43.03
CA LYS A 870 -51.59 22.69 -43.56
C LYS A 870 -52.91 22.93 -42.83
N LEU A 871 -52.90 22.93 -41.49
CA LEU A 871 -54.09 23.20 -40.69
C LEU A 871 -54.64 24.61 -40.96
N ILE A 872 -53.77 25.62 -40.98
CA ILE A 872 -54.18 27.02 -41.24
C ILE A 872 -54.86 27.13 -42.62
N LEU A 873 -54.30 26.50 -43.66
CA LEU A 873 -54.86 26.51 -45.01
C LEU A 873 -56.14 25.65 -45.15
N GLU A 874 -56.33 24.61 -44.34
CA GLU A 874 -57.51 23.72 -44.38
C GLU A 874 -58.70 24.26 -43.57
N LYS A 875 -58.45 25.03 -42.51
CA LYS A 875 -59.50 25.54 -41.60
C LYS A 875 -59.94 26.97 -41.89
N ARG A 876 -59.21 27.76 -42.69
CA ARG A 876 -59.60 29.14 -43.06
C ARG A 876 -59.60 29.39 -44.58
N GLY A 877 -60.76 29.82 -45.09
CA GLY A 877 -60.98 30.12 -46.51
C GLY A 877 -60.23 31.36 -47.02
N GLU A 878 -59.91 32.33 -46.16
CA GLU A 878 -59.33 33.63 -46.55
C GLU A 878 -58.06 33.91 -45.73
N VAL A 879 -56.94 33.30 -46.14
CA VAL A 879 -55.61 33.66 -45.64
C VAL A 879 -54.82 34.16 -46.84
N ILE A 880 -54.41 35.43 -46.80
CA ILE A 880 -53.60 36.04 -47.86
C ILE A 880 -52.15 35.61 -47.63
N ILE A 881 -51.59 34.91 -48.60
CA ILE A 881 -50.16 34.57 -48.62
C ILE A 881 -49.42 35.72 -49.30
N THR A 882 -48.69 36.50 -48.50
CA THR A 882 -47.87 37.62 -48.97
C THR A 882 -46.51 37.16 -49.49
N GLU A 883 -45.79 38.07 -50.14
CA GLU A 883 -44.40 37.84 -50.59
C GLU A 883 -43.47 37.51 -49.42
N GLU A 884 -43.60 38.18 -48.27
CA GLU A 884 -42.73 37.96 -47.11
C GLU A 884 -42.94 36.58 -46.47
N VAL A 885 -44.17 36.05 -46.45
CA VAL A 885 -44.46 34.68 -46.00
C VAL A 885 -43.80 33.66 -46.93
N LEU A 886 -43.87 33.87 -48.25
CA LEU A 886 -43.21 32.99 -49.23
C LEU A 886 -41.70 33.07 -49.14
N LYS A 887 -41.15 34.27 -48.92
CA LYS A 887 -39.73 34.50 -48.73
C LYS A 887 -39.22 33.77 -47.48
N ALA A 888 -39.95 33.86 -46.37
CA ALA A 888 -39.65 33.13 -45.15
C ALA A 888 -39.70 31.61 -45.35
N ALA A 889 -40.73 31.09 -46.04
CA ALA A 889 -40.85 29.68 -46.37
C ALA A 889 -39.73 29.19 -47.31
N ALA A 890 -39.39 29.97 -48.34
CA ALA A 890 -38.32 29.66 -49.28
C ALA A 890 -36.93 29.69 -48.64
N GLY A 891 -36.73 30.57 -47.65
CA GLY A 891 -35.52 30.65 -46.85
C GLY A 891 -35.40 29.59 -45.74
N ASN A 892 -36.46 28.84 -45.45
CA ASN A 892 -36.44 27.81 -44.40
C ASN A 892 -35.63 26.58 -44.84
N GLY A 893 -34.49 26.36 -44.17
CA GLY A 893 -33.56 25.27 -44.47
C GLY A 893 -34.01 23.86 -44.08
N TYR A 894 -35.07 23.68 -43.30
CA TYR A 894 -35.46 22.34 -42.82
C TYR A 894 -36.59 21.72 -43.64
N TYR A 895 -37.75 22.38 -43.72
CA TYR A 895 -38.94 21.86 -44.44
C TYR A 895 -39.54 22.88 -45.41
N GLY A 896 -38.77 23.89 -45.81
CA GLY A 896 -39.22 24.93 -46.75
C GLY A 896 -39.79 24.36 -48.05
N LYS A 897 -39.25 23.23 -48.53
CA LYS A 897 -39.78 22.51 -49.71
C LYS A 897 -41.24 22.07 -49.53
N GLY A 898 -41.54 21.35 -48.46
CA GLY A 898 -42.89 20.82 -48.19
C GLY A 898 -43.90 21.95 -47.97
N ILE A 899 -43.48 23.02 -47.29
CA ILE A 899 -44.29 24.23 -47.08
C ILE A 899 -44.61 24.93 -48.41
N ILE A 900 -43.60 25.16 -49.26
CA ILE A 900 -43.79 25.78 -50.58
C ILE A 900 -44.65 24.91 -51.48
N GLU A 901 -44.42 23.59 -51.51
CA GLU A 901 -45.23 22.64 -52.28
C GLU A 901 -46.70 22.65 -51.84
N LEU A 902 -46.95 22.68 -50.53
CA LEU A 902 -48.28 22.74 -49.94
C LEU A 902 -49.01 24.06 -50.28
N ILE A 903 -48.32 25.20 -50.19
CA ILE A 903 -48.86 26.51 -50.56
C ILE A 903 -49.22 26.55 -52.06
N LEU A 904 -48.29 26.14 -52.94
CA LEU A 904 -48.48 26.12 -54.39
C LEU A 904 -49.57 25.15 -54.85
N LYS A 905 -49.84 24.07 -54.08
CA LYS A 905 -50.91 23.11 -54.39
C LYS A 905 -52.30 23.61 -54.00
N LYS A 906 -52.40 24.40 -52.92
CA LYS A 906 -53.70 24.82 -52.34
C LYS A 906 -54.13 26.22 -52.79
N ARG A 907 -53.23 27.05 -53.32
CA ARG A 907 -53.54 28.43 -53.75
C ARG A 907 -53.01 28.67 -55.17
N GLU A 908 -53.93 28.88 -56.12
CA GLU A 908 -53.59 29.12 -57.54
C GLU A 908 -53.17 30.58 -57.84
N GLU A 909 -53.36 31.52 -56.91
CA GLU A 909 -53.13 32.97 -57.10
C GLU A 909 -51.85 33.51 -56.43
N VAL A 910 -50.93 32.62 -56.03
CA VAL A 910 -49.68 33.03 -55.37
C VAL A 910 -48.72 33.63 -56.40
N ILE A 911 -48.31 34.89 -56.18
CA ILE A 911 -47.30 35.60 -56.98
C ILE A 911 -45.90 35.20 -56.46
N ILE A 912 -45.08 34.63 -57.34
CA ILE A 912 -43.67 34.36 -57.05
C ILE A 912 -42.85 35.53 -57.59
N THR A 913 -42.19 36.25 -56.69
CA THR A 913 -41.34 37.40 -57.02
C THR A 913 -39.86 37.02 -57.10
N GLU A 914 -39.04 37.95 -57.57
CA GLU A 914 -37.57 37.83 -57.57
C GLU A 914 -37.01 37.57 -56.16
N GLU A 915 -37.55 38.21 -55.12
CA GLU A 915 -37.05 38.07 -53.76
C GLU A 915 -37.36 36.69 -53.15
N VAL A 916 -38.49 36.06 -53.52
CA VAL A 916 -38.79 34.66 -53.14
C VAL A 916 -37.80 33.71 -53.81
N LEU A 917 -37.52 33.92 -55.09
CA LEU A 917 -36.57 33.10 -55.85
C LEU A 917 -35.13 33.26 -55.33
N LYS A 918 -34.76 34.49 -54.94
CA LYS A 918 -33.48 34.81 -54.30
C LYS A 918 -33.34 34.16 -52.93
N ALA A 919 -34.40 34.14 -52.12
CA ALA A 919 -34.43 33.42 -50.85
C ALA A 919 -34.26 31.90 -51.05
N ALA A 920 -34.94 31.31 -52.04
CA ALA A 920 -34.75 29.91 -52.40
C ALA A 920 -33.31 29.62 -52.88
N ALA A 921 -32.74 30.50 -53.70
CA ALA A 921 -31.36 30.39 -54.19
C ALA A 921 -30.32 30.47 -53.06
N GLY A 922 -30.59 31.28 -52.02
CA GLY A 922 -29.77 31.36 -50.81
C GLY A 922 -29.95 30.21 -49.83
N ASN A 923 -30.93 29.32 -50.01
CA ASN A 923 -31.22 28.23 -49.08
C ASN A 923 -30.25 27.05 -49.26
N GLY A 924 -29.40 26.83 -48.26
CA GLY A 924 -28.33 25.82 -48.30
C GLY A 924 -28.74 24.36 -48.14
N TYR A 925 -30.03 24.05 -47.97
CA TYR A 925 -30.49 22.68 -47.67
C TYR A 925 -31.49 22.15 -48.69
N HIS A 926 -32.54 22.92 -49.00
CA HIS A 926 -33.58 22.52 -49.96
C HIS A 926 -33.77 23.53 -51.09
N GLY A 927 -32.85 24.50 -51.22
CA GLY A 927 -32.96 25.58 -52.21
C GLY A 927 -33.11 25.08 -53.64
N LYS A 928 -32.38 24.02 -54.00
CA LYS A 928 -32.47 23.38 -55.32
C LYS A 928 -33.88 22.85 -55.58
N GLU A 929 -34.42 22.04 -54.68
CA GLU A 929 -35.74 21.44 -54.83
C GLU A 929 -36.87 22.48 -54.79
N ILE A 930 -36.71 23.54 -53.99
CA ILE A 930 -37.64 24.68 -53.95
C ILE A 930 -37.63 25.41 -55.30
N ILE A 931 -36.45 25.67 -55.88
CA ILE A 931 -36.32 26.25 -57.23
C ILE A 931 -36.97 25.33 -58.28
N GLU A 932 -36.71 24.02 -58.26
CA GLU A 932 -37.34 23.07 -59.18
C GLU A 932 -38.88 23.08 -59.08
N LEU A 933 -39.43 23.12 -57.87
CA LEU A 933 -40.88 23.17 -57.64
C LEU A 933 -41.50 24.47 -58.18
N ILE A 934 -40.86 25.61 -57.93
CA ILE A 934 -41.30 26.93 -58.40
C ILE A 934 -41.31 26.95 -59.93
N LEU A 935 -40.20 26.56 -60.57
CA LEU A 935 -40.03 26.59 -62.02
C LEU A 935 -40.93 25.58 -62.76
N LYS A 936 -41.29 24.46 -62.12
CA LYS A 936 -42.21 23.46 -62.70
C LYS A 936 -43.66 23.90 -62.71
N LYS A 937 -44.06 24.77 -61.78
CA LYS A 937 -45.45 25.21 -61.60
C LYS A 937 -45.75 26.55 -62.26
N ARG A 938 -44.73 27.36 -62.56
CA ARG A 938 -44.86 28.69 -63.17
C ARG A 938 -43.78 28.89 -64.22
N GLU A 939 -44.19 29.04 -65.49
CA GLU A 939 -43.26 29.26 -66.62
C GLU A 939 -42.78 30.73 -66.73
N GLU A 940 -43.46 31.67 -66.07
CA GLU A 940 -43.22 33.13 -66.19
C GLU A 940 -42.36 33.70 -65.04
N VAL A 941 -41.34 32.97 -64.58
CA VAL A 941 -40.46 33.46 -63.49
C VAL A 941 -39.24 34.19 -64.08
N ILE A 942 -39.07 35.47 -63.72
CA ILE A 942 -37.92 36.28 -64.17
C ILE A 942 -36.67 35.91 -63.37
N ILE A 943 -35.63 35.44 -64.06
CA ILE A 943 -34.33 35.11 -63.48
C ILE A 943 -33.37 36.29 -63.69
N THR A 944 -32.97 36.94 -62.59
CA THR A 944 -32.09 38.13 -62.61
C THR A 944 -30.67 37.80 -62.17
N GLU A 945 -29.74 38.74 -62.39
CA GLU A 945 -28.35 38.63 -61.93
C GLU A 945 -28.26 38.50 -60.40
N GLU A 946 -29.17 39.12 -59.64
CA GLU A 946 -29.16 39.06 -58.18
C GLU A 946 -29.59 37.69 -57.63
N VAL A 947 -30.52 37.00 -58.29
CA VAL A 947 -30.88 35.61 -57.97
C VAL A 947 -29.69 34.68 -58.24
N LEU A 948 -29.00 34.86 -59.36
CA LEU A 948 -27.81 34.09 -59.71
C LEU A 948 -26.64 34.35 -58.75
N LYS A 949 -26.48 35.60 -58.28
CA LYS A 949 -25.50 35.93 -57.22
C LYS A 949 -25.85 35.26 -55.89
N ALA A 950 -27.13 35.19 -55.52
CA ALA A 950 -27.58 34.49 -54.32
C ALA A 950 -27.30 32.99 -54.40
N ALA A 951 -27.59 32.34 -55.54
CA ALA A 951 -27.23 30.94 -55.78
C ALA A 951 -25.71 30.73 -55.71
N ARG A 952 -24.91 31.60 -56.32
CA ARG A 952 -23.44 31.49 -56.29
C ARG A 952 -22.84 31.62 -54.88
N ARG A 953 -23.47 32.41 -54.01
CA ARG A 953 -23.05 32.58 -52.60
C ARG A 953 -23.45 31.43 -51.69
N ASN A 954 -24.31 30.52 -52.16
CA ASN A 954 -24.73 29.35 -51.42
C ASN A 954 -23.68 28.22 -51.58
N GLU A 955 -22.90 27.99 -50.53
CA GLU A 955 -21.75 27.06 -50.55
C GLU A 955 -22.15 25.57 -50.63
N ARG A 956 -23.42 25.22 -50.36
CA ARG A 956 -23.88 23.83 -50.33
C ARG A 956 -24.52 23.37 -51.64
N LEU A 957 -25.60 24.02 -52.06
CA LEU A 957 -26.41 23.62 -53.24
C LEU A 957 -26.43 24.70 -54.32
N GLY A 958 -25.55 25.70 -54.21
CA GLY A 958 -25.52 26.85 -55.10
C GLY A 958 -25.20 26.52 -56.55
N GLN A 959 -24.32 25.54 -56.81
CA GLN A 959 -23.94 25.14 -58.17
C GLN A 959 -25.10 24.45 -58.90
N GLU A 960 -25.80 23.55 -58.23
CA GLU A 960 -26.98 22.85 -58.76
C GLU A 960 -28.17 23.79 -58.92
N GLY A 961 -28.41 24.68 -57.95
CA GLY A 961 -29.44 25.71 -58.05
C GLY A 961 -29.18 26.67 -59.21
N MET A 962 -27.93 27.12 -59.38
CA MET A 962 -27.50 27.95 -60.51
C MET A 962 -27.70 27.22 -61.85
N ARG A 963 -27.37 25.92 -61.93
CA ARG A 963 -27.55 25.13 -63.14
C ARG A 963 -29.02 25.07 -63.57
N LEU A 964 -29.94 24.82 -62.62
CA LEU A 964 -31.38 24.76 -62.91
C LEU A 964 -31.94 26.09 -63.39
N LEU A 965 -31.53 27.20 -62.75
CA LEU A 965 -31.93 28.54 -63.16
C LEU A 965 -31.46 28.84 -64.59
N LEU A 966 -30.19 28.55 -64.91
CA LEU A 966 -29.64 28.75 -66.25
C LEU A 966 -30.26 27.82 -67.31
N GLU A 967 -30.53 26.56 -66.98
CA GLU A 967 -31.22 25.61 -67.88
C GLU A 967 -32.65 26.05 -68.19
N HIS A 968 -33.39 26.56 -67.21
CA HIS A 968 -34.74 27.08 -67.43
C HIS A 968 -34.71 28.37 -68.26
N GLN A 969 -33.77 29.29 -67.98
CA GLN A 969 -33.56 30.50 -68.78
C GLN A 969 -33.22 30.17 -70.24
N ALA A 970 -32.37 29.16 -70.49
CA ALA A 970 -32.03 28.70 -71.82
C ALA A 970 -33.24 28.08 -72.55
N LYS A 971 -34.04 27.23 -71.87
CA LYS A 971 -35.27 26.66 -72.45
C LYS A 971 -36.28 27.75 -72.82
N HIS A 972 -36.50 28.73 -71.95
CA HIS A 972 -37.41 29.84 -72.22
C HIS A 972 -36.90 30.73 -73.38
N THR A 973 -35.57 30.94 -73.48
CA THR A 973 -34.95 31.66 -74.60
C THR A 973 -35.09 30.89 -75.93
N ILE A 974 -34.91 29.56 -75.91
CA ILE A 974 -35.08 28.70 -77.09
C ILE A 974 -36.55 28.65 -77.53
N ILE A 975 -37.51 28.54 -76.61
CA ILE A 975 -38.95 28.58 -76.92
C ILE A 975 -39.34 29.92 -77.55
N LEU A 976 -38.80 31.05 -77.05
CA LEU A 976 -38.98 32.36 -77.67
C LEU A 976 -38.33 32.44 -79.06
N GLU A 977 -37.12 31.90 -79.25
CA GLU A 977 -36.45 31.87 -80.56
C GLU A 977 -37.16 30.96 -81.58
N GLU A 978 -37.70 29.81 -81.16
CA GLU A 978 -38.51 28.93 -82.02
C GLU A 978 -39.90 29.53 -82.33
N GLY A 979 -40.52 30.20 -81.36
CA GLY A 979 -41.74 30.99 -81.56
C GLY A 979 -41.55 32.17 -82.51
N VAL A 980 -40.38 32.82 -82.47
CA VAL A 980 -40.00 33.88 -83.40
C VAL A 980 -39.63 33.32 -84.78
N LYS A 981 -38.93 32.18 -84.88
CA LYS A 981 -38.61 31.52 -86.15
C LYS A 981 -39.85 31.01 -86.88
N THR A 982 -40.81 30.43 -86.17
CA THR A 982 -42.11 29.99 -86.73
C THR A 982 -42.99 31.15 -87.18
N ALA A 983 -42.83 32.34 -86.59
CA ALA A 983 -43.51 33.56 -87.04
C ALA A 983 -42.86 34.23 -88.28
N THR A 984 -41.65 33.83 -88.69
CA THR A 984 -40.90 34.46 -89.81
C THR A 984 -40.79 33.63 -91.10
N THR A 985 -41.52 32.51 -91.21
CA THR A 985 -41.52 31.64 -92.42
C THR A 985 -42.88 31.51 -93.13
N ASP A 986 -43.81 32.42 -92.88
CA ASP A 986 -45.01 32.63 -93.72
C ASP A 986 -44.95 34.05 -94.34
N GLU A 987 -44.12 34.22 -95.38
CA GLU A 987 -44.32 35.15 -96.51
C GLU A 987 -43.71 34.55 -97.80
#